data_AF-A0A2Z2N0V7-F1
#
_entry.id   AF-A0A2Z2N0V7-F1
#
_cell.length_a   1.000
_cell.length_b   1.000
_cell.length_c   1.000
_cell.angle_alpha   90.00
_cell.angle_beta   90.00
_cell.angle_gamma   90.00
#
_symmetry.space_group_name_H-M   'P 1'
#
loop_
_entity.id
_entity.type
_entity.pdbx_description
1 polymer ?
#
loop_
_entity_poly.entity_id
_entity_poly.type
_entity_poly.pdbx_seq_one_letter_code
_entity_poly.pdbx_strand_id
1 'polypeptide(L)'
;MQEKDLHYLITRIINPYLNWVIVELRSGNRVVYGRDGYTGLKWTDHTIGDFLASDLEEWRNELWYKYRDNFFERGHEIIDSLLDIIVRIEAKLPDSETKERVMKDLWEMAEKVGDYLEIGDYVDSKRPEVESKAAKIKREDEELKKRMVKEAHEHRDEKTIVLSQDGNQTRDSTYKPAVSRDSKPSNGGHKFSWKNFVAFSLAVLLLFALWDLAHNDGAIISKVLPTGNNERVLEPNGGSDGSSQTLSPSFFNGSNTSKDGSTIDEHKAESSSHDADNDGLDDNMEISQTGTDPLNPDTDGDGLSDGEEVLEYNTNPLVNDTDDDGLTDKAEVVTYHSDPLNADSDGDYLPDGYEVKIGTDPTSDWRYGSIDEETLKAGLSKLLRERIKGISEQFWEYNSTLDRAWAILQWIDENIQYNDTKAEYVDKSVEMWDYLSSYNKEYYANLTRLQAVNDTVFRYKSGICGDYALLTAAFLLEANVSPIYVLSIDYVDQEVGHATVAVKLEKEYFVLDQHLPMIPLGNYYWFSIWGGLGEISNVTFYRVALNENGEVDIRNWTWRSGSLKKRAYKFTSQDLEVVLNLTKEMFTELYPGYQQDQRLKRNAEADLESIKQRNESARTLLPVGFHKGWTLWWSDPGFQLYYHPLLAEKLVRYYWPGPAFSNEDWVGPIRECDRYYLLVDSDEYNTVLIQDSEGDSYEINRMVMVLQIAT
;
A
#
# COMPACT_ATOMS: atom_id res chain seq x y z
N MET A 1 -22.38 -27.18 -15.05
CA MET A 1 -22.05 -26.88 -16.46
C MET A 1 -21.12 -25.67 -16.47
N GLN A 2 -21.54 -24.56 -15.87
CA GLN A 2 -20.79 -23.29 -15.74
C GLN A 2 -19.30 -23.38 -15.33
N GLU A 3 -18.91 -24.16 -14.30
CA GLU A 3 -17.47 -24.29 -13.94
C GLU A 3 -16.61 -24.93 -15.05
N LYS A 4 -17.16 -25.91 -15.78
CA LYS A 4 -16.45 -26.54 -16.90
C LYS A 4 -16.34 -25.59 -18.09
N ASP A 5 -17.33 -24.72 -18.25
CA ASP A 5 -17.39 -23.73 -19.33
C ASP A 5 -16.40 -22.58 -19.07
N LEU A 6 -16.32 -22.08 -17.84
CA LEU A 6 -15.29 -21.11 -17.43
C LEU A 6 -13.87 -21.70 -17.49
N HIS A 7 -13.69 -22.95 -17.05
CA HIS A 7 -12.42 -23.64 -17.19
C HIS A 7 -12.03 -23.80 -18.68
N TYR A 8 -12.99 -24.10 -19.55
CA TYR A 8 -12.77 -24.18 -20.99
C TYR A 8 -12.39 -22.82 -21.58
N LEU A 9 -13.12 -21.76 -21.25
CA LEU A 9 -12.78 -20.40 -21.68
C LEU A 9 -11.34 -20.04 -21.29
N ILE A 10 -10.98 -20.19 -20.01
CA ILE A 10 -9.65 -19.81 -19.52
C ILE A 10 -8.58 -20.65 -20.22
N THR A 11 -8.72 -21.97 -20.22
CA THR A 11 -7.64 -22.87 -20.68
C THR A 11 -7.53 -22.97 -22.21
N ARG A 12 -8.64 -22.82 -22.95
CA ARG A 12 -8.69 -23.05 -24.40
C ARG A 12 -8.84 -21.79 -25.23
N ILE A 13 -9.36 -20.71 -24.65
CA ILE A 13 -9.59 -19.46 -25.39
C ILE A 13 -8.63 -18.36 -24.89
N ILE A 14 -8.54 -18.13 -23.59
CA ILE A 14 -7.75 -17.01 -23.05
C ILE A 14 -6.25 -17.35 -22.99
N ASN A 15 -5.87 -18.44 -22.32
CA ASN A 15 -4.45 -18.77 -22.09
C ASN A 15 -3.58 -18.86 -23.35
N PRO A 16 -4.04 -19.42 -24.49
CA PRO A 16 -3.22 -19.49 -25.69
C PRO A 16 -2.79 -18.12 -26.23
N TYR A 17 -3.66 -17.11 -26.10
CA TYR A 17 -3.37 -15.74 -26.52
C TYR A 17 -2.60 -15.00 -25.44
N LEU A 18 -3.10 -15.05 -24.21
CA LEU A 18 -2.58 -14.24 -23.12
C LEU A 18 -1.14 -14.59 -22.77
N ASN A 19 -0.78 -15.88 -22.77
CA ASN A 19 0.58 -16.30 -22.48
C ASN A 19 1.57 -15.76 -23.52
N TRP A 20 1.17 -15.68 -24.79
CA TRP A 20 2.01 -15.10 -25.83
C TRP A 20 2.12 -13.58 -25.67
N VAL A 21 0.99 -12.89 -25.44
CA VAL A 21 0.95 -11.45 -25.20
C VAL A 21 1.81 -11.04 -23.99
N ILE A 22 1.73 -11.78 -22.89
CA ILE A 22 2.55 -11.55 -21.68
C ILE A 22 4.04 -11.66 -22.01
N VAL A 23 4.44 -12.72 -22.73
CA VAL A 23 5.85 -12.91 -23.12
C VAL A 23 6.29 -11.77 -24.04
N GLU A 24 5.46 -11.37 -24.99
CA GLU A 24 5.75 -10.30 -25.94
C GLU A 24 5.91 -8.94 -25.24
N LEU A 25 5.03 -8.63 -24.29
CA LEU A 25 5.11 -7.42 -23.47
C LEU A 25 6.38 -7.39 -22.60
N ARG A 26 6.76 -8.53 -22.02
CA ARG A 26 7.97 -8.67 -21.19
C ARG A 26 9.26 -8.74 -22.00
N SER A 27 9.18 -9.10 -23.29
CA SER A 27 10.35 -9.21 -24.19
C SER A 27 10.57 -7.98 -25.07
N GLY A 28 9.61 -7.06 -25.11
CA GLY A 28 9.57 -5.89 -26.00
C GLY A 28 10.73 -4.89 -25.90
N ASN A 29 11.64 -5.02 -24.93
CA ASN A 29 12.86 -4.22 -24.80
C ASN A 29 14.17 -5.03 -24.88
N ARG A 30 14.16 -6.25 -25.45
CA ARG A 30 15.40 -7.01 -25.71
C ARG A 30 15.63 -7.27 -27.19
N VAL A 31 16.46 -6.43 -27.80
CA VAL A 31 17.30 -6.85 -28.94
C VAL A 31 18.45 -7.66 -28.30
N VAL A 32 18.65 -8.95 -28.57
CA VAL A 32 19.41 -9.52 -29.70
C VAL A 32 19.10 -11.03 -29.82
N TYR A 33 18.91 -11.50 -31.06
CA TYR A 33 19.04 -12.91 -31.44
C TYR A 33 20.51 -13.36 -31.41
N GLY A 34 20.83 -14.41 -30.66
CA GLY A 34 22.10 -15.13 -30.74
C GLY A 34 21.87 -16.65 -30.72
N ARG A 35 22.09 -17.29 -31.87
CA ARG A 35 22.07 -18.74 -32.06
C ARG A 35 23.33 -19.33 -31.42
N ASP A 36 23.24 -19.79 -30.18
CA ASP A 36 23.86 -21.00 -29.61
C ASP A 36 23.66 -20.97 -28.09
N GLY A 37 23.04 -22.02 -27.56
CA GLY A 37 22.39 -22.01 -26.26
C GLY A 37 23.34 -21.83 -25.09
N TYR A 38 23.28 -20.66 -24.47
CA TYR A 38 23.38 -20.41 -23.03
C TYR A 38 22.82 -19.00 -22.81
N THR A 39 21.72 -18.86 -22.07
CA THR A 39 21.21 -17.54 -21.66
C THR A 39 21.16 -17.49 -20.14
N GLY A 40 22.15 -16.81 -19.55
CA GLY A 40 21.99 -16.21 -18.23
C GLY A 40 20.99 -15.05 -18.37
N LEU A 41 19.88 -15.16 -17.67
CA LEU A 41 18.90 -14.09 -17.51
C LEU A 41 19.33 -13.25 -16.30
N LYS A 42 19.96 -12.08 -16.54
CA LYS A 42 19.95 -10.97 -15.57
C LYS A 42 18.52 -10.40 -15.53
N TRP A 43 17.98 -10.20 -14.33
CA TRP A 43 16.70 -9.57 -14.07
C TRP A 43 16.94 -8.32 -13.24
N THR A 44 16.87 -7.15 -13.85
CA THR A 44 16.64 -5.83 -13.23
C THR A 44 16.03 -4.94 -14.31
N ASP A 45 15.14 -4.02 -13.89
CA ASP A 45 14.33 -3.06 -14.67
C ASP A 45 12.90 -3.53 -15.04
N HIS A 46 11.91 -3.12 -14.25
CA HIS A 46 10.49 -3.26 -14.58
C HIS A 46 10.10 -2.23 -15.65
N THR A 47 9.90 -2.69 -16.88
CA THR A 47 9.46 -1.86 -18.00
C THR A 47 7.95 -1.60 -17.96
N ILE A 48 7.46 -0.63 -18.74
CA ILE A 48 6.01 -0.44 -18.95
C ILE A 48 5.33 -1.71 -19.50
N GLY A 49 6.08 -2.54 -20.24
CA GLY A 49 5.65 -3.85 -20.71
C GLY A 49 5.42 -4.83 -19.57
N ASP A 50 6.29 -4.86 -18.55
CA ASP A 50 6.14 -5.70 -17.37
C ASP A 50 4.90 -5.32 -16.56
N PHE A 51 4.63 -4.02 -16.41
CA PHE A 51 3.42 -3.52 -15.75
C PHE A 51 2.15 -3.99 -16.48
N LEU A 52 2.10 -3.80 -17.79
CA LEU A 52 0.94 -4.20 -18.61
C LEU A 52 0.76 -5.72 -18.68
N ALA A 53 1.86 -6.48 -18.63
CA ALA A 53 1.82 -7.94 -18.56
C ALA A 53 1.25 -8.43 -17.22
N SER A 54 1.62 -7.79 -16.12
CA SER A 54 1.07 -8.11 -14.79
C SER A 54 -0.42 -7.80 -14.69
N ASP A 55 -0.90 -6.67 -15.24
CA ASP A 55 -2.33 -6.34 -15.34
C ASP A 55 -3.14 -7.46 -16.02
N LEU A 56 -2.59 -8.05 -17.08
CA LEU A 56 -3.21 -9.14 -17.84
C LEU A 56 -3.18 -10.47 -17.06
N GLU A 57 -2.09 -10.79 -16.39
CA GLU A 57 -1.96 -11.98 -15.56
C GLU A 57 -2.93 -11.95 -14.38
N GLU A 58 -3.04 -10.82 -13.70
CA GLU A 58 -3.96 -10.59 -12.59
C GLU A 58 -5.41 -10.71 -13.08
N TRP A 59 -5.77 -10.01 -14.17
CA TRP A 59 -7.09 -10.12 -14.76
C TRP A 59 -7.49 -11.57 -15.06
N ARG A 60 -6.60 -12.37 -15.66
CA ARG A 60 -6.84 -13.80 -15.92
C ARG A 60 -7.08 -14.58 -14.64
N ASN A 61 -6.26 -14.37 -13.62
CA ASN A 61 -6.34 -15.10 -12.36
C ASN A 61 -7.66 -14.80 -11.63
N GLU A 62 -8.10 -13.55 -11.67
CA GLU A 62 -9.36 -13.08 -11.08
C GLU A 62 -10.61 -13.64 -11.78
N LEU A 63 -10.51 -14.10 -13.04
CA LEU A 63 -11.68 -14.60 -13.78
C LEU A 63 -12.36 -15.76 -13.07
N TRP A 64 -11.56 -16.66 -12.47
CA TRP A 64 -12.09 -17.81 -11.76
C TRP A 64 -12.87 -17.38 -10.52
N TYR A 65 -12.30 -16.48 -9.71
CA TYR A 65 -12.87 -16.09 -8.43
C TYR A 65 -14.08 -15.16 -8.59
N LYS A 66 -13.99 -14.22 -9.52
CA LYS A 66 -14.99 -13.17 -9.70
C LYS A 66 -16.22 -13.63 -10.48
N TYR A 67 -16.07 -14.59 -11.39
CA TYR A 67 -17.13 -14.97 -12.33
C TYR A 67 -17.46 -16.47 -12.33
N ARG A 68 -17.03 -17.24 -11.31
CA ARG A 68 -17.36 -18.68 -11.18
C ARG A 68 -18.85 -18.95 -11.28
N ASP A 69 -19.62 -18.12 -10.59
CA ASP A 69 -21.07 -18.22 -10.49
C ASP A 69 -21.71 -17.19 -11.44
N ASN A 70 -22.65 -17.62 -12.29
CA ASN A 70 -23.33 -16.79 -13.28
C ASN A 70 -22.43 -16.20 -14.39
N PHE A 71 -21.35 -16.90 -14.74
CA PHE A 71 -20.38 -16.53 -15.78
C PHE A 71 -20.99 -15.96 -17.08
N PHE A 72 -21.99 -16.65 -17.67
CA PHE A 72 -22.63 -16.19 -18.91
C PHE A 72 -23.43 -14.90 -18.74
N GLU A 73 -24.04 -14.69 -17.56
CA GLU A 73 -24.82 -13.48 -17.27
C GLU A 73 -23.91 -12.26 -17.09
N ARG A 74 -22.66 -12.48 -16.66
CA ARG A 74 -21.64 -11.44 -16.45
C ARG A 74 -20.68 -11.28 -17.62
N GLY A 75 -20.99 -11.85 -18.79
CA GLY A 75 -20.11 -11.80 -19.96
C GLY A 75 -19.71 -10.38 -20.39
N HIS A 76 -20.63 -9.42 -20.27
CA HIS A 76 -20.36 -8.01 -20.58
C HIS A 76 -19.31 -7.41 -19.62
N GLU A 77 -19.34 -7.76 -18.33
CA GLU A 77 -18.36 -7.28 -17.34
C GLU A 77 -16.96 -7.85 -17.59
N ILE A 78 -16.90 -9.13 -18.02
CA ILE A 78 -15.64 -9.79 -18.40
C ILE A 78 -15.02 -9.08 -19.59
N ILE A 79 -15.81 -8.80 -20.63
CA ILE A 79 -15.36 -8.05 -21.80
C ILE A 79 -14.96 -6.62 -21.41
N ASP A 80 -15.78 -5.89 -20.68
CA ASP A 80 -15.49 -4.50 -20.30
C ASP A 80 -14.18 -4.41 -19.49
N SER A 81 -13.94 -5.34 -18.57
CA SER A 81 -12.69 -5.39 -17.79
C SER A 81 -11.45 -5.67 -18.64
N LEU A 82 -11.56 -6.53 -19.66
CA LEU A 82 -10.48 -6.76 -20.63
C LEU A 82 -10.25 -5.52 -21.52
N LEU A 83 -11.32 -4.90 -22.01
CA LEU A 83 -11.24 -3.72 -22.88
C LEU A 83 -10.59 -2.53 -22.16
N ASP A 84 -10.79 -2.37 -20.85
CA ASP A 84 -10.12 -1.35 -20.05
C ASP A 84 -8.60 -1.54 -19.99
N ILE A 85 -8.12 -2.80 -19.97
CA ILE A 85 -6.68 -3.12 -20.07
C ILE A 85 -6.18 -2.81 -21.49
N ILE A 86 -6.95 -3.17 -22.52
CA ILE A 86 -6.63 -2.85 -23.93
C ILE A 86 -6.52 -1.33 -24.15
N VAL A 87 -7.39 -0.52 -23.54
CA VAL A 87 -7.29 0.96 -23.57
C VAL A 87 -5.93 1.43 -23.02
N ARG A 88 -5.48 0.86 -21.89
CA ARG A 88 -4.20 1.22 -21.27
C ARG A 88 -3.02 0.84 -22.15
N ILE A 89 -3.04 -0.38 -22.71
CA ILE A 89 -1.99 -0.86 -23.63
C ILE A 89 -1.94 0.02 -24.88
N GLU A 90 -3.08 0.29 -25.51
CA GLU A 90 -3.15 1.14 -26.71
C GLU A 90 -2.65 2.57 -26.43
N ALA A 91 -2.96 3.12 -25.25
CA ALA A 91 -2.57 4.48 -24.87
C ALA A 91 -1.10 4.61 -24.49
N LYS A 92 -0.55 3.62 -23.78
CA LYS A 92 0.74 3.73 -23.08
C LYS A 92 1.88 2.98 -23.76
N LEU A 93 1.60 1.91 -24.50
CA LEU A 93 2.65 1.20 -25.22
C LEU A 93 3.12 2.03 -26.43
N PRO A 94 4.43 2.25 -26.62
CA PRO A 94 4.94 2.99 -27.77
C PRO A 94 4.55 2.34 -29.09
N ASP A 95 4.26 3.16 -30.10
CA ASP A 95 3.94 2.67 -31.44
C ASP A 95 5.14 1.89 -31.99
N SER A 96 4.94 0.58 -32.15
CA SER A 96 5.98 -0.39 -32.47
C SER A 96 5.34 -1.63 -33.11
N GLU A 97 6.15 -2.43 -33.81
CA GLU A 97 5.67 -3.72 -34.34
C GLU A 97 5.17 -4.64 -33.22
N THR A 98 5.80 -4.57 -32.05
CA THR A 98 5.39 -5.25 -30.81
C THR A 98 3.97 -4.83 -30.39
N LYS A 99 3.69 -3.52 -30.35
CA LYS A 99 2.35 -3.02 -30.03
C LYS A 99 1.31 -3.51 -31.03
N GLU A 100 1.60 -3.46 -32.34
CA GLU A 100 0.66 -3.92 -33.36
C GLU A 100 0.32 -5.40 -33.18
N ARG A 101 1.32 -6.25 -32.88
CA ARG A 101 1.09 -7.68 -32.61
C ARG A 101 0.30 -7.91 -31.34
N VAL A 102 0.68 -7.26 -30.23
CA VAL A 102 -0.02 -7.37 -28.93
C VAL A 102 -1.49 -6.95 -29.07
N MET A 103 -1.73 -5.80 -29.70
CA MET A 103 -3.08 -5.28 -29.88
C MET A 103 -3.91 -6.19 -30.78
N LYS A 104 -3.33 -6.72 -31.86
CA LYS A 104 -4.02 -7.69 -32.72
C LYS A 104 -4.45 -8.92 -31.93
N ASP A 105 -3.55 -9.51 -31.14
CA ASP A 105 -3.84 -10.75 -30.42
C ASP A 105 -4.82 -10.55 -29.26
N LEU A 106 -4.77 -9.38 -28.59
CA LEU A 106 -5.75 -9.02 -27.57
C LEU A 106 -7.16 -8.81 -28.16
N TRP A 107 -7.27 -8.18 -29.33
CA TRP A 107 -8.56 -8.03 -30.01
C TRP A 107 -9.10 -9.36 -30.53
N GLU A 108 -8.24 -10.20 -31.12
CA GLU A 108 -8.64 -11.54 -31.59
C GLU A 108 -9.07 -12.44 -30.40
N MET A 109 -8.41 -12.29 -29.24
CA MET A 109 -8.83 -12.93 -28.00
C MET A 109 -10.19 -12.40 -27.52
N ALA A 110 -10.39 -11.07 -27.49
CA ALA A 110 -11.64 -10.46 -27.07
C ALA A 110 -12.83 -10.89 -27.95
N GLU A 111 -12.64 -10.96 -29.27
CA GLU A 111 -13.63 -11.46 -30.23
C GLU A 111 -14.00 -12.92 -29.92
N LYS A 112 -13.00 -13.80 -29.70
CA LYS A 112 -13.26 -15.20 -29.36
C LYS A 112 -13.93 -15.40 -28.00
N VAL A 113 -13.58 -14.58 -27.01
CA VAL A 113 -14.25 -14.57 -25.71
C VAL A 113 -15.70 -14.11 -25.89
N GLY A 114 -15.94 -13.06 -26.69
CA GLY A 114 -17.26 -12.55 -27.01
C GLY A 114 -18.14 -13.57 -27.74
N ASP A 115 -17.60 -14.25 -28.75
CA ASP A 115 -18.30 -15.32 -29.47
C ASP A 115 -18.70 -16.47 -28.55
N TYR A 116 -17.77 -16.89 -27.66
CA TYR A 116 -18.04 -17.94 -26.68
C TYR A 116 -19.13 -17.55 -25.67
N LEU A 117 -19.22 -16.27 -25.34
CA LEU A 117 -20.20 -15.68 -24.43
C LEU A 117 -21.50 -15.25 -25.13
N GLU A 118 -21.65 -15.50 -26.43
CA GLU A 118 -22.79 -15.07 -27.25
C GLU A 118 -23.00 -13.54 -27.27
N ILE A 119 -21.91 -12.76 -27.14
CA ILE A 119 -21.88 -11.29 -27.12
C ILE A 119 -20.85 -10.70 -28.11
N GLY A 120 -20.51 -11.42 -29.19
CA GLY A 120 -19.53 -10.94 -30.19
C GLY A 120 -19.86 -9.54 -30.75
N ASP A 121 -21.12 -9.28 -31.07
CA ASP A 121 -21.59 -7.96 -31.53
C ASP A 121 -21.31 -6.82 -30.52
N TYR A 122 -21.28 -7.14 -29.22
CA TYR A 122 -20.97 -6.17 -28.17
C TYR A 122 -19.50 -5.75 -28.21
N VAL A 123 -18.58 -6.70 -28.41
CA VAL A 123 -17.14 -6.43 -28.52
C VAL A 123 -16.86 -5.47 -29.68
N ASP A 124 -17.47 -5.73 -30.84
CA ASP A 124 -17.33 -4.87 -32.03
C ASP A 124 -17.90 -3.47 -31.80
N SER A 125 -19.03 -3.36 -31.11
CA SER A 125 -19.67 -2.08 -30.79
C SER A 125 -18.79 -1.16 -29.91
N LYS A 126 -17.86 -1.74 -29.14
CA LYS A 126 -16.98 -1.02 -28.21
C LYS A 126 -15.68 -0.53 -28.83
N ARG A 127 -15.30 -1.00 -30.02
CA ARG A 127 -14.04 -0.61 -30.68
C ARG A 127 -13.86 0.92 -30.83
N PRO A 128 -14.88 1.69 -31.29
CA PRO A 128 -14.75 3.15 -31.37
C PRO A 128 -14.61 3.83 -30.00
N GLU A 129 -15.21 3.26 -28.95
CA GLU A 129 -15.11 3.77 -27.58
C GLU A 129 -13.68 3.61 -27.03
N VAL A 130 -13.08 2.43 -27.25
CA VAL A 130 -11.69 2.12 -26.85
C VAL A 130 -10.71 3.06 -27.55
N GLU A 131 -10.83 3.23 -28.87
CA GLU A 131 -9.99 4.15 -29.64
C GLU A 131 -10.12 5.60 -29.15
N SER A 132 -11.34 6.06 -28.89
CA SER A 132 -11.59 7.41 -28.36
C SER A 132 -10.99 7.62 -26.96
N LYS A 133 -11.13 6.63 -26.07
CA LYS A 133 -10.54 6.67 -24.72
C LYS A 133 -9.02 6.70 -24.78
N ALA A 134 -8.40 5.82 -25.58
CA ALA A 134 -6.96 5.78 -25.74
C ALA A 134 -6.41 7.07 -26.38
N ALA A 135 -7.07 7.60 -27.41
CA ALA A 135 -6.69 8.86 -28.05
C ALA A 135 -6.85 10.07 -27.12
N LYS A 136 -7.81 10.04 -26.20
CA LYS A 136 -7.93 11.06 -25.14
C LYS A 136 -6.72 10.98 -24.20
N ILE A 137 -6.38 9.79 -23.71
CA ILE A 137 -5.22 9.58 -22.82
C ILE A 137 -3.93 10.02 -23.51
N LYS A 138 -3.68 9.62 -24.77
CA LYS A 138 -2.50 10.06 -25.55
C LYS A 138 -2.42 11.58 -25.69
N ARG A 139 -3.55 12.27 -25.97
CA ARG A 139 -3.58 13.73 -26.10
C ARG A 139 -3.30 14.42 -24.77
N GLU A 140 -3.85 13.92 -23.67
CA GLU A 140 -3.60 14.45 -22.33
C GLU A 140 -2.12 14.27 -21.94
N ASP A 141 -1.52 13.13 -22.28
CA ASP A 141 -0.08 12.84 -22.09
C ASP A 141 0.81 13.78 -22.92
N GLU A 142 0.48 14.01 -24.19
CA GLU A 142 1.19 14.94 -25.09
C GLU A 142 1.04 16.42 -24.69
N GLU A 143 -0.14 16.84 -24.25
CA GLU A 143 -0.35 18.18 -23.71
C GLU A 143 0.43 18.38 -22.41
N LEU A 144 0.50 17.35 -21.57
CA LEU A 144 1.27 17.37 -20.33
C LEU A 144 2.77 17.51 -20.64
N LYS A 145 3.31 16.68 -21.55
CA LYS A 145 4.71 16.78 -22.01
C LYS A 145 5.04 18.17 -22.55
N LYS A 146 4.17 18.77 -23.37
CA LYS A 146 4.38 20.13 -23.91
C LYS A 146 4.37 21.21 -22.84
N ARG A 147 3.54 21.08 -21.80
CA ARG A 147 3.52 22.02 -20.67
C ARG A 147 4.79 21.89 -19.83
N MET A 148 5.23 20.67 -19.56
CA MET A 148 6.47 20.39 -18.83
C MET A 148 7.70 20.96 -19.54
N VAL A 149 7.82 20.75 -20.87
CA VAL A 149 8.96 21.28 -21.64
C VAL A 149 8.98 22.82 -21.63
N LYS A 150 7.80 23.44 -21.66
CA LYS A 150 7.66 24.90 -21.60
C LYS A 150 8.05 25.46 -20.23
N GLU A 151 7.60 24.83 -19.15
CA GLU A 151 7.96 25.20 -17.77
C GLU A 151 9.46 24.98 -17.49
N ALA A 152 10.06 23.91 -18.05
CA ALA A 152 11.50 23.65 -17.96
C ALA A 152 12.36 24.70 -18.70
N HIS A 153 11.88 25.26 -19.81
CA HIS A 153 12.58 26.34 -20.51
C HIS A 153 12.45 27.68 -19.77
N GLU A 154 11.28 28.00 -19.20
CA GLU A 154 11.06 29.24 -18.45
C GLU A 154 11.89 29.27 -17.14
N HIS A 155 12.16 28.11 -16.51
CA HIS A 155 13.03 28.01 -15.32
C HIS A 155 14.54 28.04 -15.62
N ARG A 156 14.97 27.82 -16.87
CA ARG A 156 16.39 27.95 -17.27
C ARG A 156 16.80 29.42 -17.45
N ASP A 157 15.90 30.29 -17.90
CA ASP A 157 16.20 31.70 -18.18
C ASP A 157 16.29 32.58 -16.91
N GLU A 158 15.67 32.19 -15.79
CA GLU A 158 15.76 32.92 -14.51
C GLU A 158 17.08 32.68 -13.75
N LYS A 159 17.81 31.58 -14.02
CA LYS A 159 19.10 31.28 -13.36
C LYS A 159 20.33 31.91 -14.02
N THR A 160 20.20 32.66 -15.12
CA THR A 160 21.35 33.30 -15.80
C THR A 160 21.57 34.78 -15.42
N ILE A 161 20.87 35.32 -14.42
CA ILE A 161 21.11 36.68 -13.93
C ILE A 161 21.30 36.67 -12.42
N VAL A 162 22.53 36.43 -11.97
CA VAL A 162 23.33 37.26 -11.04
C VAL A 162 24.55 36.45 -10.60
N LEU A 163 25.71 36.74 -11.18
CA LEU A 163 27.01 36.78 -10.49
C LEU A 163 27.99 37.60 -11.38
N SER A 164 28.09 38.90 -11.12
CA SER A 164 29.36 39.56 -10.79
C SER A 164 29.28 41.11 -10.82
N GLN A 165 29.96 41.69 -9.82
CA GLN A 165 30.55 43.03 -9.71
C GLN A 165 29.72 44.19 -9.12
N ASP A 166 29.92 44.35 -7.81
CA ASP A 166 30.39 45.56 -7.11
C ASP A 166 29.81 46.95 -7.44
N GLY A 167 29.36 47.63 -6.37
CA GLY A 167 29.35 49.10 -6.35
C GLY A 167 28.38 49.78 -5.38
N ASN A 168 28.73 49.81 -4.09
CA ASN A 168 28.69 50.99 -3.22
C ASN A 168 27.51 51.99 -3.38
N GLN A 169 26.59 52.07 -2.39
CA GLN A 169 26.29 53.30 -1.61
C GLN A 169 25.01 53.21 -0.76
N THR A 170 25.15 53.81 0.42
CA THR A 170 24.18 54.20 1.47
C THR A 170 22.80 54.71 1.02
N ARG A 171 21.72 54.31 1.73
CA ARG A 171 20.84 55.16 2.59
C ARG A 171 19.47 54.51 2.86
N ASP A 172 19.20 54.28 4.13
CA ASP A 172 18.01 54.66 4.91
C ASP A 172 16.65 54.84 4.18
N SER A 173 15.64 54.01 4.50
CA SER A 173 14.35 54.47 5.04
C SER A 173 13.34 53.32 5.26
N THR A 174 12.97 53.13 6.53
CA THR A 174 11.65 52.77 7.09
C THR A 174 10.47 52.48 6.14
N TYR A 175 9.77 51.35 6.36
CA TYR A 175 8.34 51.36 6.74
C TYR A 175 7.85 50.01 7.31
N LYS A 176 7.12 50.06 8.43
CA LYS A 176 6.42 48.95 9.11
C LYS A 176 4.90 49.00 8.79
N PRO A 177 4.11 47.95 9.12
CA PRO A 177 2.88 47.56 8.42
C PRO A 177 1.60 48.21 8.97
N ALA A 178 0.49 48.06 8.26
CA ALA A 178 -0.84 48.42 8.74
C ALA A 178 -1.87 47.28 8.55
N VAL A 179 -2.67 47.13 9.60
CA VAL A 179 -3.72 46.14 9.91
C VAL A 179 -5.12 46.70 9.58
N SER A 180 -6.13 45.82 9.50
CA SER A 180 -7.58 45.98 9.84
C SER A 180 -8.54 45.88 8.65
N ARG A 181 -9.81 45.42 8.75
CA ARG A 181 -10.57 44.45 9.57
C ARG A 181 -11.96 44.31 8.88
N ASP A 182 -12.57 43.15 8.99
CA ASP A 182 -14.03 42.84 9.00
C ASP A 182 -14.96 43.09 7.79
N SER A 183 -15.56 42.00 7.26
CA SER A 183 -17.02 41.73 7.33
C SER A 183 -17.41 40.35 6.72
N LYS A 184 -18.20 39.54 7.46
CA LYS A 184 -18.95 38.32 7.03
C LYS A 184 -20.42 38.70 6.71
N PRO A 185 -21.32 37.78 6.25
CA PRO A 185 -21.21 36.77 5.18
C PRO A 185 -22.45 36.79 4.22
N SER A 186 -22.40 36.08 3.09
CA SER A 186 -23.63 35.67 2.38
C SER A 186 -23.46 34.38 1.57
N ASN A 187 -24.43 33.48 1.74
CA ASN A 187 -24.61 32.19 1.07
C ASN A 187 -24.54 32.24 -0.46
N GLY A 188 -23.94 31.20 -1.05
CA GLY A 188 -24.03 30.86 -2.46
C GLY A 188 -23.13 29.66 -2.76
N GLY A 189 -23.72 28.47 -2.93
CA GLY A 189 -22.98 27.22 -3.13
C GLY A 189 -22.11 27.25 -4.39
N HIS A 190 -20.90 26.69 -4.30
CA HIS A 190 -20.03 26.46 -5.45
C HIS A 190 -19.25 25.16 -5.33
N LYS A 191 -19.32 24.42 -6.44
CA LYS A 191 -18.65 23.16 -6.77
C LYS A 191 -17.12 23.26 -6.67
N PHE A 192 -16.51 22.19 -6.16
CA PHE A 192 -15.07 21.98 -6.06
C PHE A 192 -14.41 21.97 -7.46
N SER A 193 -13.29 22.68 -7.63
CA SER A 193 -12.62 22.95 -8.92
C SER A 193 -11.28 22.21 -9.03
N TRP A 194 -11.20 21.27 -9.97
CA TRP A 194 -10.11 20.39 -10.40
C TRP A 194 -8.74 21.04 -10.76
N LYS A 195 -8.59 22.35 -10.67
CA LYS A 195 -7.44 23.08 -11.25
C LYS A 195 -6.20 23.11 -10.35
N ASN A 196 -6.34 22.87 -9.05
CA ASN A 196 -5.22 23.03 -8.11
C ASN A 196 -4.46 21.71 -7.85
N PHE A 197 -5.03 20.56 -8.21
CA PHE A 197 -4.39 19.23 -8.09
C PHE A 197 -3.38 18.95 -9.22
N VAL A 198 -3.61 19.53 -10.42
CA VAL A 198 -2.75 19.34 -11.60
C VAL A 198 -1.41 20.09 -11.47
N ALA A 199 -1.34 21.15 -10.66
CA ALA A 199 -0.16 22.00 -10.56
C ALA A 199 1.00 21.33 -9.79
N PHE A 200 0.74 20.32 -8.95
CA PHE A 200 1.77 19.69 -8.11
C PHE A 200 2.42 18.47 -8.81
N SER A 201 1.67 17.73 -9.64
CA SER A 201 2.19 16.59 -10.43
C SER A 201 3.12 17.00 -11.58
N LEU A 202 3.07 18.26 -12.01
CA LEU A 202 3.90 18.84 -13.08
C LEU A 202 5.35 19.09 -12.66
N ALA A 203 5.62 19.29 -11.37
CA ALA A 203 6.96 19.59 -10.86
C ALA A 203 7.89 18.35 -10.81
N VAL A 204 7.33 17.16 -10.58
CA VAL A 204 8.10 15.91 -10.43
C VAL A 204 8.55 15.33 -11.77
N LEU A 205 7.72 15.44 -12.82
CA LEU A 205 8.09 14.99 -14.15
C LEU A 205 9.11 15.92 -14.84
N LEU A 206 9.27 17.16 -14.34
CA LEU A 206 10.20 18.16 -14.86
C LEU A 206 11.68 17.80 -14.57
N LEU A 207 11.92 16.98 -13.54
CA LEU A 207 13.26 16.50 -13.19
C LEU A 207 13.72 15.35 -14.12
N PHE A 208 12.80 14.47 -14.54
CA PHE A 208 13.11 13.37 -15.49
C PHE A 208 13.41 13.86 -16.92
N ALA A 209 12.77 14.94 -17.38
CA ALA A 209 12.98 15.46 -18.73
C ALA A 209 14.32 16.20 -18.92
N LEU A 210 14.99 16.60 -17.83
CA LEU A 210 16.30 17.25 -17.87
C LEU A 210 17.46 16.25 -18.03
N TRP A 211 17.26 14.98 -17.66
CA TRP A 211 18.24 13.90 -17.77
C TRP A 211 18.36 13.36 -19.21
N ASP A 212 17.23 13.23 -19.92
CA ASP A 212 17.15 12.62 -21.25
C ASP A 212 17.68 13.54 -22.38
N LEU A 213 17.71 14.86 -22.15
CA LEU A 213 18.17 15.84 -23.15
C LEU A 213 19.69 16.03 -23.19
N ALA A 214 20.44 15.39 -22.28
CA ALA A 214 21.90 15.51 -22.19
C ALA A 214 22.68 14.42 -22.96
N HIS A 215 22.02 13.34 -23.42
CA HIS A 215 22.71 12.10 -23.80
C HIS A 215 22.55 11.62 -25.25
N ASN A 216 22.28 12.48 -26.23
CA ASN A 216 22.27 12.02 -27.64
C ASN A 216 22.76 13.06 -28.65
N ASP A 217 24.05 12.97 -28.99
CA ASP A 217 24.62 13.43 -30.26
C ASP A 217 25.78 12.52 -30.67
N GLY A 218 25.77 11.98 -31.89
CA GLY A 218 26.97 11.38 -32.50
C GLY A 218 26.76 10.19 -33.44
N ALA A 219 26.78 10.46 -34.75
CA ALA A 219 26.59 9.48 -35.82
C ALA A 219 27.90 9.09 -36.57
N ILE A 220 27.86 7.97 -37.34
CA ILE A 220 28.46 7.74 -38.70
C ILE A 220 29.77 6.86 -38.91
N ILE A 221 29.59 5.78 -39.73
CA ILE A 221 30.45 5.13 -40.78
C ILE A 221 31.25 3.80 -40.56
N SER A 222 30.62 2.70 -41.01
CA SER A 222 30.98 1.65 -42.02
C SER A 222 32.28 0.77 -42.04
N LYS A 223 32.04 -0.57 -42.14
CA LYS A 223 32.31 -1.51 -43.29
C LYS A 223 33.34 -2.66 -43.10
N VAL A 224 32.89 -3.87 -43.51
CA VAL A 224 33.59 -5.03 -44.17
C VAL A 224 33.59 -6.39 -43.40
N LEU A 225 33.08 -7.41 -44.11
CA LEU A 225 32.93 -8.88 -43.89
C LEU A 225 34.20 -9.67 -44.37
N PRO A 226 34.31 -11.04 -44.35
CA PRO A 226 33.80 -12.11 -43.46
C PRO A 226 34.74 -13.37 -43.27
N THR A 227 34.20 -14.40 -42.58
CA THR A 227 34.37 -15.88 -42.71
C THR A 227 35.54 -16.64 -42.08
N GLY A 228 35.22 -17.77 -41.40
CA GLY A 228 36.10 -18.96 -41.35
C GLY A 228 35.98 -19.95 -40.18
N ASN A 229 34.97 -20.83 -40.21
CA ASN A 229 34.93 -22.27 -39.85
C ASN A 229 35.96 -22.97 -38.90
N ASN A 230 35.37 -23.88 -38.09
CA ASN A 230 35.73 -25.31 -37.84
C ASN A 230 36.38 -25.77 -36.51
N GLU A 231 35.55 -26.45 -35.71
CA GLU A 231 35.58 -27.89 -35.34
C GLU A 231 36.68 -28.53 -34.44
N ARG A 232 36.15 -29.35 -33.50
CA ARG A 232 36.62 -30.64 -32.89
C ARG A 232 37.49 -30.58 -31.62
N VAL A 233 36.98 -31.04 -30.46
CA VAL A 233 36.71 -32.43 -29.96
C VAL A 233 37.98 -33.14 -29.45
N LEU A 234 38.00 -33.47 -28.13
CA LEU A 234 38.24 -34.79 -27.52
C LEU A 234 38.55 -34.66 -26.00
N GLU A 235 37.71 -35.26 -25.16
CA GLU A 235 38.10 -35.76 -23.82
C GLU A 235 38.83 -37.14 -23.97
N PRO A 236 39.07 -37.97 -22.92
CA PRO A 236 39.01 -37.80 -21.45
C PRO A 236 40.19 -38.44 -20.68
N ASN A 237 40.29 -38.19 -19.37
CA ASN A 237 40.24 -39.24 -18.32
C ASN A 237 40.81 -38.77 -16.97
N GLY A 238 40.03 -39.04 -15.92
CA GLY A 238 40.52 -39.85 -14.80
C GLY A 238 41.07 -39.12 -13.57
N GLY A 239 40.20 -38.95 -12.58
CA GLY A 239 40.32 -39.76 -11.35
C GLY A 239 41.20 -39.26 -10.20
N SER A 240 40.49 -38.97 -9.11
CA SER A 240 40.80 -39.23 -7.69
C SER A 240 41.68 -38.26 -6.87
N ASP A 241 41.05 -37.90 -5.76
CA ASP A 241 41.56 -37.63 -4.41
C ASP A 241 42.26 -36.30 -4.12
N GLY A 242 41.48 -35.42 -3.47
CA GLY A 242 41.45 -35.46 -2.00
C GLY A 242 42.18 -34.34 -1.27
N SER A 243 41.38 -33.59 -0.49
CA SER A 243 41.76 -32.70 0.64
C SER A 243 42.61 -31.48 0.31
N SER A 244 42.06 -30.26 0.37
CA SER A 244 41.66 -29.48 1.57
C SER A 244 42.82 -28.72 2.19
N GLN A 245 42.51 -27.47 2.53
CA GLN A 245 43.22 -26.53 3.41
C GLN A 245 44.21 -25.58 2.71
N THR A 246 43.83 -24.34 2.40
CA THR A 246 43.55 -23.16 3.27
C THR A 246 44.82 -22.46 3.76
N LEU A 247 44.80 -21.12 3.57
CA LEU A 247 45.52 -20.03 4.25
C LEU A 247 46.95 -19.73 3.77
N SER A 248 47.03 -18.73 2.88
CA SER A 248 47.58 -17.36 3.08
C SER A 248 48.78 -17.12 4.04
N PRO A 249 49.39 -15.92 4.05
CA PRO A 249 50.55 -15.56 3.24
C PRO A 249 51.75 -15.17 4.12
N SER A 250 52.95 -14.99 3.54
CA SER A 250 54.05 -14.31 4.24
C SER A 250 54.94 -13.53 3.28
N PHE A 251 54.70 -12.23 3.26
CA PHE A 251 55.66 -11.14 3.41
C PHE A 251 57.16 -11.37 3.08
N PHE A 252 57.64 -10.51 2.17
CA PHE A 252 58.87 -9.70 2.20
C PHE A 252 60.15 -10.32 2.80
N ASN A 253 61.22 -10.41 2.01
CA ASN A 253 62.28 -9.38 1.98
C ASN A 253 63.42 -9.74 0.99
N GLY A 254 64.03 -8.70 0.39
CA GLY A 254 65.50 -8.64 0.34
C GLY A 254 66.24 -9.00 -0.95
N SER A 255 66.29 -8.03 -1.86
CA SER A 255 67.52 -7.41 -2.42
C SER A 255 68.59 -8.23 -3.18
N ASN A 256 68.74 -7.81 -4.45
CA ASN A 256 69.98 -7.47 -5.18
C ASN A 256 71.07 -8.53 -5.44
N THR A 257 71.31 -8.80 -6.73
CA THR A 257 72.63 -8.59 -7.38
C THR A 257 72.49 -8.32 -8.88
N SER A 258 73.11 -7.23 -9.32
CA SER A 258 73.24 -6.73 -10.70
C SER A 258 74.24 -7.50 -11.57
N LYS A 259 74.15 -7.25 -12.89
CA LYS A 259 75.13 -7.36 -14.01
C LYS A 259 74.73 -8.44 -15.02
N ASP A 260 74.73 -8.22 -16.33
CA ASP A 260 75.14 -7.14 -17.24
C ASP A 260 74.66 -7.57 -18.64
N GLY A 261 74.44 -6.64 -19.58
CA GLY A 261 74.20 -7.01 -20.99
C GLY A 261 73.16 -6.17 -21.72
N SER A 262 73.53 -4.95 -22.11
CA SER A 262 72.81 -4.10 -23.04
C SER A 262 72.73 -4.70 -24.46
N THR A 263 71.52 -4.78 -25.03
CA THR A 263 71.31 -4.70 -26.48
C THR A 263 70.02 -3.93 -26.80
N ILE A 264 70.21 -2.68 -27.26
CA ILE A 264 69.49 -1.93 -28.31
C ILE A 264 67.96 -2.03 -28.42
N ASP A 265 67.37 -0.83 -28.35
CA ASP A 265 65.96 -0.44 -28.50
C ASP A 265 65.23 -1.01 -29.74
N GLU A 266 64.01 -1.48 -29.51
CA GLU A 266 62.89 -1.36 -30.45
C GLU A 266 61.64 -0.93 -29.67
N HIS A 267 61.31 0.37 -29.78
CA HIS A 267 60.02 1.02 -29.53
C HIS A 267 59.08 0.39 -28.48
N LYS A 268 59.33 0.70 -27.20
CA LYS A 268 58.27 0.76 -26.19
C LYS A 268 57.96 2.23 -25.92
N ALA A 269 56.89 2.75 -26.54
CA ALA A 269 56.26 3.96 -26.04
C ALA A 269 55.55 3.59 -24.73
N GLU A 270 56.30 3.50 -23.63
CA GLU A 270 55.68 3.65 -22.32
C GLU A 270 55.36 5.12 -22.18
N SER A 271 54.10 5.47 -22.45
CA SER A 271 53.44 6.56 -21.76
C SER A 271 53.63 6.32 -20.27
N SER A 272 54.66 6.91 -19.66
CA SER A 272 54.70 7.09 -18.22
C SER A 272 53.58 8.08 -17.92
N SER A 273 52.38 7.55 -17.75
CA SER A 273 51.26 8.30 -17.23
C SER A 273 51.68 8.74 -15.82
N HIS A 274 51.95 10.03 -15.68
CA HIS A 274 52.28 10.59 -14.37
C HIS A 274 50.97 10.57 -13.59
N ASP A 275 51.02 10.08 -12.37
CA ASP A 275 49.96 10.11 -11.36
C ASP A 275 50.59 10.93 -10.22
N ALA A 276 50.24 12.21 -10.14
CA ALA A 276 50.95 13.18 -9.30
C ALA A 276 50.52 13.16 -7.83
N ASP A 277 49.29 12.76 -7.54
CA ASP A 277 48.75 12.65 -6.17
C ASP A 277 48.63 11.20 -5.65
N ASN A 278 48.85 10.20 -6.51
CA ASN A 278 48.92 8.76 -6.21
C ASN A 278 47.58 8.16 -5.78
N ASP A 279 46.49 8.61 -6.40
CA ASP A 279 45.14 8.10 -6.19
C ASP A 279 44.79 6.90 -7.11
N GLY A 280 45.65 6.61 -8.10
CA GLY A 280 45.50 5.52 -9.05
C GLY A 280 44.97 5.93 -10.44
N LEU A 281 44.60 7.19 -10.64
CA LEU A 281 44.36 7.79 -11.96
C LEU A 281 45.64 8.47 -12.46
N ASP A 282 45.78 8.59 -13.77
CA ASP A 282 46.88 9.38 -14.33
C ASP A 282 46.44 10.79 -14.69
N ASP A 283 47.35 11.76 -14.56
CA ASP A 283 47.10 13.19 -14.77
C ASP A 283 46.40 13.46 -16.11
N ASN A 284 46.65 12.67 -17.15
CA ASN A 284 45.98 12.87 -18.44
C ASN A 284 44.54 12.35 -18.40
N MET A 285 44.29 11.19 -17.77
CA MET A 285 42.94 10.68 -17.55
C MET A 285 42.12 11.66 -16.71
N GLU A 286 42.73 12.20 -15.67
CA GLU A 286 42.11 13.21 -14.80
C GLU A 286 41.72 14.47 -15.56
N ILE A 287 42.66 15.08 -16.29
CA ILE A 287 42.39 16.31 -17.05
C ILE A 287 41.43 16.08 -18.22
N SER A 288 41.55 14.94 -18.92
CA SER A 288 40.88 14.73 -20.21
C SER A 288 39.60 13.93 -20.17
N GLN A 289 39.34 13.16 -19.12
CA GLN A 289 38.19 12.26 -19.03
C GLN A 289 37.30 12.55 -17.81
N THR A 290 37.87 12.67 -16.61
CA THR A 290 37.08 12.82 -15.37
C THR A 290 36.87 14.29 -15.01
N GLY A 291 37.84 15.16 -15.31
CA GLY A 291 37.83 16.58 -14.95
C GLY A 291 38.30 16.87 -13.52
N THR A 292 38.95 15.89 -12.87
CA THR A 292 39.49 15.96 -11.50
C THR A 292 40.78 16.78 -11.44
N ASP A 293 41.21 17.19 -10.23
CA ASP A 293 42.45 17.96 -10.02
C ASP A 293 43.64 17.02 -9.81
N PRO A 294 44.61 16.91 -10.76
CA PRO A 294 45.71 15.94 -10.69
C PRO A 294 46.68 16.08 -9.52
N LEU A 295 46.46 17.08 -8.65
CA LEU A 295 47.26 17.33 -7.46
C LEU A 295 46.47 17.12 -6.18
N ASN A 296 45.22 16.68 -6.28
CA ASN A 296 44.31 16.46 -5.17
C ASN A 296 43.62 15.11 -5.35
N PRO A 297 43.99 14.08 -4.55
CA PRO A 297 43.57 12.71 -4.79
C PRO A 297 42.08 12.44 -4.49
N ASP A 298 41.31 13.47 -4.12
CA ASP A 298 39.91 13.43 -3.65
C ASP A 298 39.32 14.81 -3.98
N THR A 299 38.85 14.97 -5.21
CA THR A 299 38.52 16.26 -5.82
C THR A 299 37.27 16.88 -5.19
N ASP A 300 36.26 16.09 -4.85
CA ASP A 300 35.02 16.58 -4.26
C ASP A 300 35.01 16.58 -2.71
N GLY A 301 35.98 15.91 -2.09
CA GLY A 301 36.23 15.96 -0.66
C GLY A 301 35.29 15.08 0.17
N ASP A 302 34.66 14.08 -0.41
CA ASP A 302 33.81 13.11 0.30
C ASP A 302 34.66 12.07 1.09
N GLY A 303 35.92 11.90 0.66
CA GLY A 303 36.94 11.06 1.26
C GLY A 303 37.16 9.70 0.61
N LEU A 304 36.50 9.38 -0.51
CA LEU A 304 37.00 8.42 -1.50
C LEU A 304 38.03 9.13 -2.39
N SER A 305 38.99 8.39 -2.91
CA SER A 305 39.92 8.97 -3.88
C SER A 305 39.30 9.00 -5.28
N ASP A 306 39.66 9.94 -6.14
CA ASP A 306 39.08 10.03 -7.49
C ASP A 306 39.28 8.70 -8.26
N GLY A 307 40.41 8.04 -8.04
CA GLY A 307 40.69 6.69 -8.51
C GLY A 307 39.83 5.58 -7.90
N GLU A 308 39.48 5.62 -6.61
CA GLU A 308 38.54 4.66 -6.00
C GLU A 308 37.15 4.81 -6.64
N GLU A 309 36.69 6.04 -6.79
CA GLU A 309 35.41 6.37 -7.39
C GLU A 309 35.32 5.92 -8.85
N VAL A 310 36.33 6.24 -9.66
CA VAL A 310 36.31 5.93 -11.10
C VAL A 310 36.61 4.46 -11.40
N LEU A 311 37.50 3.82 -10.64
CA LEU A 311 37.98 2.47 -10.96
C LEU A 311 37.27 1.35 -10.20
N GLU A 312 36.74 1.63 -9.01
CA GLU A 312 36.09 0.63 -8.15
C GLU A 312 34.57 0.82 -8.09
N TYR A 313 34.10 2.01 -7.73
CA TYR A 313 32.68 2.24 -7.42
C TYR A 313 31.86 2.76 -8.63
N ASN A 314 32.52 3.29 -9.65
CA ASN A 314 31.93 3.96 -10.82
C ASN A 314 31.08 5.19 -10.44
N THR A 315 31.40 5.84 -9.32
CA THR A 315 30.81 7.11 -8.88
C THR A 315 31.44 8.29 -9.60
N ASN A 316 30.91 9.50 -9.38
CA ASN A 316 31.37 10.70 -10.03
C ASN A 316 32.31 11.50 -9.12
N PRO A 317 33.64 11.53 -9.38
CA PRO A 317 34.64 12.13 -8.49
C PRO A 317 34.62 13.67 -8.38
N LEU A 318 33.57 14.29 -8.93
CA LEU A 318 33.32 15.72 -8.85
C LEU A 318 32.08 16.04 -8.00
N VAL A 319 31.41 15.02 -7.46
CA VAL A 319 30.15 15.12 -6.75
C VAL A 319 30.17 14.14 -5.58
N ASN A 320 30.26 14.72 -4.38
CA ASN A 320 30.43 13.98 -3.13
C ASN A 320 29.23 13.10 -2.71
N ASP A 321 28.22 12.95 -3.56
CA ASP A 321 26.91 12.29 -3.40
C ASP A 321 26.37 12.10 -4.83
N THR A 322 26.73 10.98 -5.45
CA THR A 322 26.57 10.74 -6.89
C THR A 322 25.11 10.60 -7.31
N ASP A 323 24.26 10.03 -6.45
CA ASP A 323 22.84 9.80 -6.73
C ASP A 323 21.87 10.82 -6.09
N ASP A 324 22.42 11.80 -5.36
CA ASP A 324 21.77 13.00 -4.82
C ASP A 324 20.65 12.67 -3.80
N ASP A 325 20.90 11.66 -2.96
CA ASP A 325 19.97 11.15 -1.95
C ASP A 325 20.20 11.76 -0.54
N GLY A 326 21.36 12.41 -0.36
CA GLY A 326 21.80 13.05 0.87
C GLY A 326 22.84 12.27 1.69
N LEU A 327 23.31 11.12 1.23
CA LEU A 327 24.50 10.43 1.72
C LEU A 327 25.68 10.64 0.79
N THR A 328 26.88 10.71 1.36
CA THR A 328 28.08 10.76 0.54
C THR A 328 28.45 9.36 0.07
N ASP A 329 28.98 9.22 -1.15
CA ASP A 329 29.39 7.94 -1.74
C ASP A 329 30.25 7.10 -0.78
N LYS A 330 31.19 7.76 -0.09
CA LYS A 330 32.00 7.13 0.97
C LYS A 330 31.17 6.52 2.10
N ALA A 331 30.17 7.25 2.59
CA ALA A 331 29.35 6.82 3.71
C ALA A 331 28.54 5.59 3.32
N GLU A 332 28.01 5.59 2.10
CA GLU A 332 27.29 4.47 1.51
C GLU A 332 28.17 3.24 1.41
N VAL A 333 29.31 3.30 0.73
CA VAL A 333 30.14 2.10 0.51
C VAL A 333 30.81 1.59 1.81
N VAL A 334 31.24 2.48 2.71
CA VAL A 334 32.03 2.10 3.89
C VAL A 334 31.19 1.86 5.14
N THR A 335 30.12 2.63 5.35
CA THR A 335 29.37 2.63 6.62
C THR A 335 28.04 1.91 6.50
N TYR A 336 27.25 2.21 5.47
CA TYR A 336 25.89 1.71 5.31
C TYR A 336 25.80 0.49 4.39
N HIS A 337 26.82 0.30 3.55
CA HIS A 337 26.89 -0.72 2.52
C HIS A 337 25.73 -0.68 1.51
N SER A 338 25.23 0.54 1.24
CA SER A 338 24.30 0.85 0.14
C SER A 338 25.05 1.03 -1.19
N ASP A 339 24.30 1.13 -2.30
CA ASP A 339 24.80 1.35 -3.65
C ASP A 339 24.83 2.85 -3.96
N PRO A 340 26.02 3.50 -4.04
CA PRO A 340 26.16 4.95 -4.23
C PRO A 340 25.72 5.46 -5.63
N LEU A 341 25.19 4.57 -6.46
CA LEU A 341 24.63 4.88 -7.77
C LEU A 341 23.11 4.75 -7.79
N ASN A 342 22.49 4.42 -6.65
CA ASN A 342 21.08 4.15 -6.53
C ASN A 342 20.51 4.69 -5.21
N ALA A 343 19.87 5.85 -5.31
CA ALA A 343 19.31 6.58 -4.19
C ALA A 343 18.29 5.82 -3.31
N ASP A 344 17.83 4.63 -3.69
CA ASP A 344 16.93 3.72 -2.95
C ASP A 344 17.46 2.30 -3.18
N SER A 345 18.45 1.91 -2.39
CA SER A 345 19.28 0.72 -2.62
C SER A 345 18.50 -0.60 -2.55
N ASP A 346 17.51 -0.67 -1.66
CA ASP A 346 16.68 -1.86 -1.46
C ASP A 346 15.32 -1.81 -2.17
N GLY A 347 14.96 -0.67 -2.76
CA GLY A 347 13.77 -0.47 -3.55
C GLY A 347 12.49 -0.37 -2.72
N ASP A 348 12.57 0.07 -1.46
CA ASP A 348 11.45 0.14 -0.53
C ASP A 348 10.62 1.43 -0.55
N TYR A 349 10.98 2.35 -1.45
CA TYR A 349 10.43 3.68 -1.68
C TYR A 349 10.99 4.78 -0.77
N LEU A 350 12.00 4.49 0.06
CA LEU A 350 12.70 5.48 0.86
C LEU A 350 14.11 5.67 0.34
N PRO A 351 14.57 6.93 0.18
CA PRO A 351 15.97 7.14 -0.16
C PRO A 351 16.91 6.81 1.00
N ASP A 352 18.09 6.27 0.73
CA ASP A 352 19.02 5.76 1.74
C ASP A 352 19.40 6.84 2.76
N GLY A 353 19.68 8.07 2.30
CA GLY A 353 19.94 9.22 3.16
C GLY A 353 18.77 9.66 4.00
N TYR A 354 17.54 9.44 3.53
CA TYR A 354 16.35 9.64 4.35
C TYR A 354 16.23 8.58 5.43
N GLU A 355 16.51 7.32 5.11
CA GLU A 355 16.47 6.18 6.02
C GLU A 355 17.44 6.32 7.19
N VAL A 356 18.69 6.64 6.89
CA VAL A 356 19.72 6.91 7.90
C VAL A 356 19.26 8.02 8.86
N LYS A 357 18.59 9.05 8.34
CA LYS A 357 18.09 10.17 9.15
C LYS A 357 16.94 9.78 10.08
N ILE A 358 16.08 8.84 9.68
CA ILE A 358 14.99 8.33 10.53
C ILE A 358 15.42 7.10 11.36
N GLY A 359 16.62 6.59 11.13
CA GLY A 359 17.22 5.46 11.84
C GLY A 359 16.68 4.11 11.39
N THR A 360 16.45 3.93 10.08
CA THR A 360 16.22 2.65 9.40
C THR A 360 17.46 2.25 8.59
N ASP A 361 17.48 1.03 8.08
CA ASP A 361 18.63 0.45 7.38
C ASP A 361 18.42 0.56 5.86
N PRO A 362 19.29 1.28 5.12
CA PRO A 362 19.13 1.53 3.68
C PRO A 362 19.28 0.29 2.78
N THR A 363 19.58 -0.87 3.36
CA THR A 363 19.79 -2.12 2.61
C THR A 363 18.73 -3.17 2.92
N SER A 364 17.68 -2.79 3.65
CA SER A 364 16.70 -3.69 4.26
C SER A 364 15.27 -3.24 3.99
N ASP A 365 14.68 -3.77 2.91
CA ASP A 365 13.30 -3.45 2.52
C ASP A 365 12.34 -3.78 3.67
N TRP A 366 11.84 -2.71 4.32
CA TRP A 366 11.00 -2.80 5.53
C TRP A 366 9.71 -3.61 5.29
N ARG A 367 9.31 -3.80 4.03
CA ARG A 367 8.07 -4.50 3.67
C ARG A 367 8.19 -6.01 3.82
N TYR A 368 9.39 -6.57 3.87
CA TYR A 368 9.58 -8.01 4.19
C TYR A 368 9.46 -8.30 5.69
N GLY A 369 9.45 -7.26 6.53
CA GLY A 369 9.40 -7.35 7.97
C GLY A 369 8.02 -7.73 8.54
N SER A 370 8.03 -8.01 9.84
CA SER A 370 6.81 -8.03 10.66
C SER A 370 6.53 -6.64 11.23
N ILE A 371 5.38 -6.41 11.86
CA ILE A 371 5.14 -5.12 12.54
C ILE A 371 6.09 -4.95 13.74
N ASP A 372 7.20 -4.25 13.50
CA ASP A 372 8.26 -3.93 14.44
C ASP A 372 8.67 -2.44 14.38
N GLU A 373 9.71 -2.07 15.13
CA GLU A 373 10.13 -0.67 15.23
C GLU A 373 10.67 -0.10 13.92
N GLU A 374 11.41 -0.90 13.14
CA GLU A 374 11.98 -0.49 11.85
C GLU A 374 10.88 -0.30 10.81
N THR A 375 10.02 -1.31 10.66
CA THR A 375 8.83 -1.29 9.82
C THR A 375 7.94 -0.09 10.10
N LEU A 376 7.74 0.24 11.38
CA LEU A 376 6.92 1.38 11.77
C LEU A 376 7.62 2.73 11.54
N LYS A 377 8.94 2.81 11.65
CA LYS A 377 9.69 4.03 11.30
C LYS A 377 9.62 4.31 9.80
N ALA A 378 9.88 3.31 8.98
CA ALA A 378 9.87 3.41 7.54
C ALA A 378 8.44 3.55 6.98
N GLY A 379 7.56 2.58 7.28
CA GLY A 379 6.19 2.51 6.76
C GLY A 379 5.26 3.63 7.24
N LEU A 380 5.57 4.29 8.36
CA LEU A 380 4.87 5.49 8.85
C LEU A 380 5.75 6.76 8.77
N SER A 381 6.78 6.74 7.96
CA SER A 381 7.60 7.92 7.69
C SER A 381 6.74 9.09 7.21
N LYS A 382 7.20 10.31 7.45
CA LYS A 382 6.53 11.51 6.93
C LYS A 382 6.37 11.46 5.41
N LEU A 383 7.39 10.99 4.68
CA LEU A 383 7.39 10.88 3.23
C LEU A 383 6.19 10.05 2.71
N LEU A 384 5.95 8.89 3.31
CA LEU A 384 4.83 8.03 2.89
C LEU A 384 3.47 8.58 3.35
N ARG A 385 3.38 9.15 4.56
CA ARG A 385 2.13 9.71 5.08
C ARG A 385 1.66 10.97 4.36
N GLU A 386 2.59 11.82 3.90
CA GLU A 386 2.24 13.04 3.18
C GLU A 386 1.42 12.76 1.91
N ARG A 387 1.61 11.59 1.29
CA ARG A 387 0.86 11.17 0.09
C ARG A 387 -0.63 10.92 0.35
N ILE A 388 -1.00 10.53 1.57
CA ILE A 388 -2.40 10.26 1.94
C ILE A 388 -3.07 11.42 2.68
N LYS A 389 -2.31 12.47 3.02
CA LYS A 389 -2.77 13.62 3.80
C LYS A 389 -4.04 14.28 3.24
N GLY A 390 -4.15 14.38 1.92
CA GLY A 390 -5.35 14.96 1.28
C GLY A 390 -6.65 14.21 1.57
N ILE A 391 -6.57 12.91 1.89
CA ILE A 391 -7.72 12.12 2.38
C ILE A 391 -7.90 12.37 3.87
N SER A 392 -6.82 12.35 4.65
CA SER A 392 -6.88 12.49 6.11
C SER A 392 -7.41 13.85 6.60
N GLU A 393 -7.19 14.91 5.83
CA GLU A 393 -7.68 16.26 6.13
C GLU A 393 -9.20 16.32 6.29
N GLN A 394 -9.96 15.43 5.63
CA GLN A 394 -11.41 15.37 5.79
C GLN A 394 -11.82 15.06 7.24
N PHE A 395 -11.00 14.30 7.96
CA PHE A 395 -11.29 13.91 9.34
C PHE A 395 -10.98 15.02 10.36
N TRP A 396 -10.38 16.14 9.94
CA TRP A 396 -10.11 17.26 10.84
C TRP A 396 -11.38 18.00 11.28
N GLU A 397 -12.49 17.81 10.56
CA GLU A 397 -13.79 18.38 10.93
C GLU A 397 -14.33 17.82 12.26
N TYR A 398 -13.86 16.62 12.64
CA TYR A 398 -14.24 15.99 13.89
C TYR A 398 -13.40 16.54 15.06
N ASN A 399 -14.10 16.89 16.15
CA ASN A 399 -13.50 17.57 17.29
C ASN A 399 -12.93 16.63 18.38
N SER A 400 -13.25 15.33 18.32
CA SER A 400 -12.81 14.36 19.32
C SER A 400 -12.01 13.21 18.70
N THR A 401 -11.10 12.61 19.48
CA THR A 401 -10.36 11.40 19.08
C THR A 401 -11.30 10.26 18.72
N LEU A 402 -12.38 10.09 19.49
CA LEU A 402 -13.40 9.06 19.24
C LEU A 402 -14.06 9.26 17.86
N ASP A 403 -14.49 10.48 17.55
CA ASP A 403 -15.14 10.79 16.28
C ASP A 403 -14.21 10.59 15.09
N ARG A 404 -12.95 11.02 15.20
CA ARG A 404 -11.92 10.80 14.16
C ARG A 404 -11.63 9.32 13.95
N ALA A 405 -11.38 8.59 15.02
CA ALA A 405 -11.10 7.16 14.98
C ALA A 405 -12.26 6.39 14.34
N TRP A 406 -13.49 6.72 14.71
CA TRP A 406 -14.69 6.12 14.15
C TRP A 406 -14.84 6.42 12.64
N ALA A 407 -14.68 7.68 12.24
CA ALA A 407 -14.81 8.09 10.84
C ALA A 407 -13.71 7.50 9.95
N ILE A 408 -12.48 7.40 10.47
CA ILE A 408 -11.37 6.75 9.77
C ILE A 408 -11.65 5.25 9.57
N LEU A 409 -12.08 4.56 10.64
CA LEU A 409 -12.39 3.13 10.55
C LEU A 409 -13.55 2.88 9.58
N GLN A 410 -14.57 3.73 9.60
CA GLN A 410 -15.66 3.68 8.63
C GLN A 410 -15.17 3.88 7.20
N TRP A 411 -14.30 4.86 6.97
CA TRP A 411 -13.76 5.10 5.64
C TRP A 411 -12.96 3.89 5.13
N ILE A 412 -12.15 3.28 6.00
CA ILE A 412 -11.38 2.09 5.67
C ILE A 412 -12.32 0.93 5.28
N ASP A 413 -13.32 0.64 6.12
CA ASP A 413 -14.35 -0.39 5.90
C ASP A 413 -15.07 -0.21 4.54
N GLU A 414 -15.37 1.03 4.16
CA GLU A 414 -16.07 1.35 2.91
C GLU A 414 -15.17 1.36 1.66
N ASN A 415 -13.85 1.55 1.80
CA ASN A 415 -12.96 1.84 0.67
C ASN A 415 -11.84 0.82 0.44
N ILE A 416 -11.51 -0.01 1.44
CA ILE A 416 -10.42 -0.97 1.38
C ILE A 416 -10.99 -2.38 1.60
N GLN A 417 -10.69 -3.29 0.69
CA GLN A 417 -11.19 -4.66 0.74
C GLN A 417 -10.19 -5.60 1.42
N TYR A 418 -10.68 -6.60 2.14
CA TYR A 418 -9.79 -7.63 2.67
C TYR A 418 -9.25 -8.52 1.54
N ASN A 419 -7.94 -8.77 1.53
CA ASN A 419 -7.30 -9.60 0.53
C ASN A 419 -7.07 -11.02 1.07
N ASP A 420 -8.09 -11.87 0.94
CA ASP A 420 -8.06 -13.27 1.39
C ASP A 420 -6.93 -14.07 0.73
N THR A 421 -6.60 -13.77 -0.54
CA THR A 421 -5.57 -14.49 -1.28
C THR A 421 -4.18 -14.18 -0.74
N LYS A 422 -3.90 -12.90 -0.45
CA LYS A 422 -2.65 -12.49 0.21
C LYS A 422 -2.54 -13.13 1.60
N ALA A 423 -3.63 -13.16 2.36
CA ALA A 423 -3.65 -13.80 3.68
C ALA A 423 -3.33 -15.30 3.58
N GLU A 424 -3.94 -16.03 2.65
CA GLU A 424 -3.67 -17.44 2.42
C GLU A 424 -2.20 -17.68 2.01
N TYR A 425 -1.59 -16.76 1.25
CA TYR A 425 -0.17 -16.84 0.92
C TYR A 425 0.74 -16.60 2.12
N VAL A 426 0.37 -15.71 3.05
CA VAL A 426 1.09 -15.54 4.32
C VAL A 426 1.07 -16.86 5.09
N ASP A 427 -0.11 -17.44 5.31
CA ASP A 427 -0.27 -18.70 6.05
C ASP A 427 0.59 -19.81 5.43
N LYS A 428 0.49 -20.00 4.12
CA LYS A 428 1.30 -21.01 3.39
C LYS A 428 2.79 -20.73 3.47
N SER A 429 3.18 -19.45 3.37
CA SER A 429 4.60 -19.07 3.40
C SER A 429 5.23 -19.44 4.74
N VAL A 430 4.51 -19.24 5.84
CA VAL A 430 4.95 -19.58 7.20
C VAL A 430 4.99 -21.10 7.37
N GLU A 431 3.89 -21.80 7.08
CA GLU A 431 3.80 -23.27 7.24
C GLU A 431 4.85 -24.04 6.42
N MET A 432 5.14 -23.56 5.21
CA MET A 432 6.02 -24.27 4.28
C MET A 432 7.45 -23.76 4.30
N TRP A 433 7.77 -22.70 5.06
CA TRP A 433 9.00 -21.91 4.87
C TRP A 433 10.26 -22.77 4.80
N ASP A 434 10.45 -23.70 5.72
CA ASP A 434 11.63 -24.57 5.80
C ASP A 434 11.74 -25.57 4.63
N TYR A 435 10.64 -25.81 3.92
CA TYR A 435 10.55 -26.73 2.80
C TYR A 435 10.58 -26.02 1.42
N LEU A 436 10.53 -24.69 1.39
CA LEU A 436 10.57 -23.91 0.15
C LEU A 436 12.00 -23.83 -0.41
N SER A 437 12.12 -23.93 -1.73
CA SER A 437 13.35 -23.55 -2.44
C SER A 437 13.60 -22.05 -2.30
N SER A 438 14.84 -21.60 -2.47
CA SER A 438 15.17 -20.16 -2.42
C SER A 438 14.30 -19.33 -3.37
N TYR A 439 14.07 -19.82 -4.59
CA TYR A 439 13.17 -19.19 -5.56
C TYR A 439 11.74 -19.04 -5.03
N ASN A 440 11.20 -20.09 -4.40
CA ASN A 440 9.84 -20.00 -3.86
C ASN A 440 9.78 -19.08 -2.64
N LYS A 441 10.83 -19.03 -1.80
CA LYS A 441 10.89 -18.09 -0.67
C LYS A 441 10.79 -16.65 -1.15
N GLU A 442 11.58 -16.28 -2.15
CA GLU A 442 11.54 -14.96 -2.78
C GLU A 442 10.17 -14.67 -3.41
N TYR A 443 9.60 -15.64 -4.13
CA TYR A 443 8.27 -15.52 -4.71
C TYR A 443 7.18 -15.26 -3.66
N TYR A 444 7.15 -16.03 -2.58
CA TYR A 444 6.19 -15.83 -1.50
C TYR A 444 6.43 -14.51 -0.78
N ALA A 445 7.68 -14.17 -0.46
CA ALA A 445 8.04 -12.91 0.17
C ALA A 445 7.52 -11.71 -0.64
N ASN A 446 7.64 -11.75 -1.97
CA ASN A 446 7.11 -10.70 -2.85
C ASN A 446 5.58 -10.58 -2.83
N LEU A 447 4.87 -11.70 -2.66
CA LEU A 447 3.40 -11.71 -2.58
C LEU A 447 2.88 -11.31 -1.20
N THR A 448 3.65 -11.55 -0.15
CA THR A 448 3.23 -11.39 1.24
C THR A 448 3.72 -10.10 1.88
N ARG A 449 4.67 -9.38 1.25
CA ARG A 449 5.23 -8.12 1.75
C ARG A 449 4.17 -7.11 2.19
N LEU A 450 4.46 -6.35 3.23
CA LEU A 450 3.64 -5.23 3.65
C LEU A 450 3.51 -4.20 2.53
N GLN A 451 2.37 -3.54 2.48
CA GLN A 451 2.12 -2.48 1.52
C GLN A 451 2.45 -1.12 2.14
N ALA A 452 3.11 -0.26 1.36
CA ALA A 452 3.16 1.15 1.67
C ALA A 452 1.73 1.73 1.70
N VAL A 453 1.48 2.70 2.59
CA VAL A 453 0.12 3.22 2.82
C VAL A 453 -0.51 3.82 1.55
N ASN A 454 0.30 4.38 0.65
CA ASN A 454 -0.14 4.85 -0.66
C ASN A 454 -0.55 3.70 -1.59
N ASP A 455 0.12 2.56 -1.54
CA ASP A 455 -0.23 1.40 -2.37
C ASP A 455 -1.56 0.80 -1.90
N THR A 456 -1.77 0.66 -0.59
CA THR A 456 -3.06 0.19 -0.05
C THR A 456 -4.21 1.10 -0.48
N VAL A 457 -4.01 2.42 -0.46
CA VAL A 457 -5.07 3.40 -0.78
C VAL A 457 -5.31 3.57 -2.28
N PHE A 458 -4.24 3.75 -3.07
CA PHE A 458 -4.36 4.20 -4.45
C PHE A 458 -4.18 3.08 -5.47
N ARG A 459 -3.36 2.08 -5.16
CA ARG A 459 -3.00 1.01 -6.10
C ARG A 459 -3.90 -0.20 -5.93
N TYR A 460 -3.88 -0.81 -4.75
CA TYR A 460 -4.54 -2.10 -4.50
C TYR A 460 -5.96 -1.96 -4.00
N LYS A 461 -6.26 -0.91 -3.21
CA LYS A 461 -7.55 -0.76 -2.49
C LYS A 461 -7.93 -2.00 -1.70
N SER A 462 -6.93 -2.75 -1.28
CA SER A 462 -7.07 -4.00 -0.56
C SER A 462 -5.79 -4.35 0.18
N GLY A 463 -5.89 -5.13 1.24
CA GLY A 463 -4.76 -5.54 2.06
C GLY A 463 -5.15 -6.58 3.10
N ILE A 464 -4.17 -6.96 3.92
CA ILE A 464 -4.34 -7.84 5.09
C ILE A 464 -4.05 -7.05 6.38
N CYS A 465 -4.12 -7.72 7.54
CA CYS A 465 -4.03 -7.07 8.85
C CYS A 465 -2.84 -6.10 9.03
N GLY A 466 -1.64 -6.46 8.56
CA GLY A 466 -0.47 -5.58 8.58
C GLY A 466 -0.65 -4.31 7.73
N ASP A 467 -1.18 -4.44 6.52
CA ASP A 467 -1.45 -3.32 5.61
C ASP A 467 -2.50 -2.37 6.22
N TYR A 468 -3.58 -2.94 6.78
CA TYR A 468 -4.61 -2.19 7.49
C TYR A 468 -4.06 -1.48 8.72
N ALA A 469 -3.16 -2.12 9.47
CA ALA A 469 -2.57 -1.52 10.66
C ALA A 469 -1.73 -0.28 10.29
N LEU A 470 -0.89 -0.38 9.27
CA LEU A 470 -0.09 0.76 8.77
C LEU A 470 -0.98 1.87 8.23
N LEU A 471 -1.98 1.53 7.41
CA LEU A 471 -2.91 2.52 6.86
C LEU A 471 -3.72 3.24 7.95
N THR A 472 -4.29 2.48 8.89
CA THR A 472 -5.07 3.03 10.01
C THR A 472 -4.19 3.94 10.87
N ALA A 473 -2.96 3.51 11.17
CA ALA A 473 -2.00 4.30 11.93
C ALA A 473 -1.66 5.61 11.22
N ALA A 474 -1.34 5.56 9.92
CA ALA A 474 -1.02 6.73 9.13
C ALA A 474 -2.18 7.73 9.07
N PHE A 475 -3.42 7.27 8.82
CA PHE A 475 -4.59 8.13 8.83
C PHE A 475 -4.85 8.77 10.19
N LEU A 476 -4.68 8.04 11.29
CA LEU A 476 -4.84 8.61 12.63
C LEU A 476 -3.80 9.71 12.89
N LEU A 477 -2.52 9.46 12.57
CA LEU A 477 -1.45 10.44 12.76
C LEU A 477 -1.71 11.72 11.93
N GLU A 478 -2.06 11.57 10.65
CA GLU A 478 -2.40 12.70 9.78
C GLU A 478 -3.71 13.39 10.18
N ALA A 479 -4.64 12.67 10.81
CA ALA A 479 -5.85 13.25 11.42
C ALA A 479 -5.59 13.88 12.80
N ASN A 480 -4.34 14.10 13.16
CA ASN A 480 -3.93 14.69 14.44
C ASN A 480 -4.47 13.89 15.65
N VAL A 481 -4.46 12.57 15.53
CA VAL A 481 -4.66 11.63 16.63
C VAL A 481 -3.29 11.08 17.00
N SER A 482 -2.76 11.55 18.12
CA SER A 482 -1.46 11.14 18.62
C SER A 482 -1.43 11.27 20.16
N PRO A 483 -0.83 10.31 20.89
CA PRO A 483 -0.25 9.07 20.40
C PRO A 483 -1.31 8.05 19.96
N ILE A 484 -0.91 7.15 19.06
CA ILE A 484 -1.64 5.92 18.72
C ILE A 484 -0.86 4.70 19.20
N TYR A 485 -1.48 3.53 19.11
CA TYR A 485 -0.91 2.28 19.59
C TYR A 485 -1.08 1.19 18.53
N VAL A 486 -0.02 0.90 17.77
CA VAL A 486 -0.03 -0.24 16.86
C VAL A 486 0.17 -1.50 17.70
N LEU A 487 -0.64 -2.52 17.47
CA LEU A 487 -0.67 -3.76 18.24
C LEU A 487 -0.18 -4.90 17.34
N SER A 488 0.86 -5.58 17.79
CA SER A 488 1.24 -6.91 17.28
C SER A 488 0.73 -7.96 18.26
N ILE A 489 -0.05 -8.92 17.78
CA ILE A 489 -0.82 -9.87 18.56
C ILE A 489 -0.35 -11.29 18.21
N ASP A 490 0.12 -12.01 19.22
CA ASP A 490 0.50 -13.41 19.07
C ASP A 490 -0.58 -14.30 19.69
N TYR A 491 -1.00 -15.32 18.96
CA TYR A 491 -1.96 -16.32 19.46
C TYR A 491 -1.24 -17.52 20.08
N VAL A 492 -1.95 -18.23 20.96
CA VAL A 492 -1.50 -19.51 21.51
C VAL A 492 -1.52 -20.57 20.41
N ASP A 493 -0.42 -21.31 20.27
CA ASP A 493 -0.24 -22.41 19.32
C ASP A 493 -0.48 -22.05 17.84
N GLN A 494 -0.24 -20.79 17.46
CA GLN A 494 -0.24 -20.33 16.07
C GLN A 494 1.06 -19.61 15.72
N GLU A 495 1.56 -19.84 14.50
CA GLU A 495 2.76 -19.17 13.98
C GLU A 495 2.45 -17.83 13.31
N VAL A 496 1.21 -17.66 12.85
CA VAL A 496 0.72 -16.42 12.24
C VAL A 496 0.03 -15.59 13.31
N GLY A 497 0.51 -14.36 13.50
CA GLY A 497 -0.08 -13.39 14.42
C GLY A 497 -1.14 -12.51 13.74
N HIS A 498 -1.54 -11.45 14.44
CA HIS A 498 -2.43 -10.40 13.91
C HIS A 498 -1.88 -9.01 14.21
N ALA A 499 -2.18 -8.06 13.33
CA ALA A 499 -1.79 -6.66 13.50
C ALA A 499 -3.01 -5.75 13.42
N THR A 500 -3.08 -4.77 14.33
CA THR A 500 -4.19 -3.82 14.38
C THR A 500 -3.76 -2.52 15.07
N VAL A 501 -4.63 -1.53 15.18
CA VAL A 501 -4.33 -0.25 15.85
C VAL A 501 -5.32 0.00 16.96
N ALA A 502 -4.89 0.64 18.03
CA ALA A 502 -5.75 1.15 19.06
C ALA A 502 -5.56 2.64 19.29
N VAL A 503 -6.65 3.31 19.65
CA VAL A 503 -6.63 4.65 20.24
C VAL A 503 -6.92 4.54 21.73
N LYS A 504 -6.35 5.46 22.50
CA LYS A 504 -6.60 5.55 23.94
C LYS A 504 -7.61 6.65 24.23
N LEU A 505 -8.76 6.28 24.80
CA LEU A 505 -9.75 7.22 25.31
C LEU A 505 -9.77 7.11 26.83
N GLU A 506 -9.47 8.23 27.50
CA GLU A 506 -9.27 8.27 28.95
C GLU A 506 -8.20 7.26 29.43
N LYS A 507 -8.62 6.12 29.99
CA LYS A 507 -7.75 5.06 30.51
C LYS A 507 -7.85 3.75 29.74
N GLU A 508 -8.74 3.69 28.76
CA GLU A 508 -9.05 2.47 28.00
C GLU A 508 -8.52 2.56 26.58
N TYR A 509 -8.18 1.39 26.03
CA TYR A 509 -7.74 1.22 24.65
C TYR A 509 -8.88 0.64 23.84
N PHE A 510 -9.14 1.23 22.68
CA PHE A 510 -10.15 0.79 21.74
C PHE A 510 -9.47 0.38 20.45
N VAL A 511 -9.65 -0.88 20.07
CA VAL A 511 -9.07 -1.53 18.90
C VAL A 511 -9.88 -1.16 17.67
N LEU A 512 -9.18 -0.78 16.61
CA LEU A 512 -9.67 -0.46 15.27
C LEU A 512 -9.22 -1.57 14.33
N ASP A 513 -10.06 -2.60 14.20
CA ASP A 513 -9.72 -3.81 13.45
C ASP A 513 -10.51 -3.90 12.15
N GLN A 514 -10.13 -3.05 11.19
CA GLN A 514 -10.62 -3.00 9.79
C GLN A 514 -12.09 -2.58 9.62
N HIS A 515 -12.99 -3.10 10.44
CA HIS A 515 -14.43 -2.88 10.37
C HIS A 515 -14.96 -2.20 11.62
N LEU A 516 -16.06 -1.47 11.47
CA LEU A 516 -16.83 -1.00 12.61
C LEU A 516 -17.62 -2.14 13.27
N PRO A 517 -17.81 -2.10 14.60
CA PRO A 517 -17.41 -1.03 15.53
C PRO A 517 -16.06 -1.31 16.23
N MET A 518 -15.47 -0.26 16.81
CA MET A 518 -14.27 -0.41 17.66
C MET A 518 -14.56 -1.28 18.89
N ILE A 519 -13.54 -2.04 19.32
CA ILE A 519 -13.67 -3.00 20.42
C ILE A 519 -12.79 -2.57 21.61
N PRO A 520 -13.31 -2.52 22.85
CA PRO A 520 -12.47 -2.32 24.03
C PRO A 520 -11.41 -3.43 24.11
N LEU A 521 -10.14 -3.09 24.31
CA LEU A 521 -9.04 -4.06 24.21
C LEU A 521 -9.17 -5.26 25.16
N GLY A 522 -9.72 -5.06 26.35
CA GLY A 522 -10.00 -6.17 27.28
C GLY A 522 -11.06 -7.14 26.73
N ASN A 523 -12.05 -6.62 26.01
CA ASN A 523 -13.09 -7.41 25.35
C ASN A 523 -12.56 -8.04 24.05
N TYR A 524 -11.60 -7.40 23.39
CA TYR A 524 -10.97 -7.91 22.18
C TYR A 524 -10.32 -9.29 22.38
N TYR A 525 -9.80 -9.57 23.57
CA TYR A 525 -9.35 -10.93 23.95
C TYR A 525 -10.45 -11.99 23.77
N TRP A 526 -11.65 -11.70 24.29
CA TRP A 526 -12.77 -12.63 24.22
C TRP A 526 -13.40 -12.67 22.82
N PHE A 527 -13.42 -11.52 22.15
CA PHE A 527 -13.82 -11.42 20.74
C PHE A 527 -12.93 -12.29 19.85
N SER A 528 -11.62 -12.30 20.08
CA SER A 528 -10.67 -13.13 19.31
C SER A 528 -11.01 -14.62 19.38
N ILE A 529 -11.36 -15.12 20.57
CA ILE A 529 -11.78 -16.52 20.76
C ILE A 529 -13.14 -16.76 20.09
N TRP A 530 -14.09 -15.86 20.31
CA TRP A 530 -15.46 -15.99 19.79
C TRP A 530 -15.52 -15.91 18.26
N GLY A 531 -14.73 -15.03 17.66
CA GLY A 531 -14.63 -14.81 16.22
C GLY A 531 -13.75 -15.83 15.50
N GLY A 532 -13.09 -16.73 16.23
CA GLY A 532 -12.26 -17.79 15.64
C GLY A 532 -10.85 -17.39 15.25
N LEU A 533 -10.36 -16.21 15.67
CA LEU A 533 -8.97 -15.79 15.46
C LEU A 533 -8.02 -16.57 16.37
N GLY A 534 -8.44 -16.87 17.59
CA GLY A 534 -7.68 -17.68 18.54
C GLY A 534 -7.57 -17.06 19.93
N GLU A 535 -6.87 -17.75 20.82
CA GLU A 535 -6.57 -17.25 22.16
C GLU A 535 -5.32 -16.38 22.12
N ILE A 536 -5.41 -15.11 22.52
CA ILE A 536 -4.27 -14.20 22.51
C ILE A 536 -3.29 -14.59 23.62
N SER A 537 -2.05 -14.93 23.24
CA SER A 537 -0.97 -15.18 24.19
C SER A 537 -0.41 -13.87 24.75
N ASN A 538 -0.08 -12.93 23.84
CA ASN A 538 0.53 -11.67 24.17
C ASN A 538 0.19 -10.59 23.13
N VAL A 539 0.26 -9.33 23.56
CA VAL A 539 0.07 -8.15 22.71
C VAL A 539 1.24 -7.22 22.96
N THR A 540 2.05 -7.00 21.93
CA THR A 540 3.10 -5.98 21.92
C THR A 540 2.51 -4.67 21.41
N PHE A 541 2.58 -3.65 22.24
CA PHE A 541 2.15 -2.30 21.93
C PHE A 541 3.33 -1.52 21.40
N TYR A 542 3.15 -0.84 20.27
CA TYR A 542 4.02 0.22 19.81
C TYR A 542 3.27 1.54 19.96
N ARG A 543 3.60 2.32 21.00
CA ARG A 543 3.12 3.69 21.14
C ARG A 543 3.84 4.55 20.11
N VAL A 544 3.11 4.98 19.09
CA VAL A 544 3.62 5.83 18.02
C VAL A 544 3.12 7.26 18.24
N ALA A 545 4.05 8.22 18.25
CA ALA A 545 3.76 9.65 18.28
C ALA A 545 4.59 10.37 17.21
N LEU A 546 4.23 11.61 16.85
CA LEU A 546 5.05 12.43 15.97
C LEU A 546 6.01 13.30 16.79
N ASN A 547 7.27 13.36 16.37
CA ASN A 547 8.28 14.27 16.91
C ASN A 547 8.20 15.67 16.26
N GLU A 548 9.10 16.59 16.64
CA GLU A 548 9.10 17.98 16.14
C GLU A 548 9.34 18.09 14.63
N ASN A 549 10.01 17.11 14.02
CA ASN A 549 10.27 17.06 12.57
C ASN A 549 9.10 16.44 11.79
N GLY A 550 8.12 15.89 12.49
CA GLY A 550 6.99 15.17 11.92
C GLY A 550 7.26 13.70 11.65
N GLU A 551 8.39 13.14 12.11
CA GLU A 551 8.69 11.70 12.04
C GLU A 551 8.15 10.96 13.27
N VAL A 552 8.09 9.64 13.20
CA VAL A 552 7.58 8.82 14.29
C VAL A 552 8.59 8.63 15.43
N ASP A 553 8.12 8.76 16.66
CA ASP A 553 8.79 8.36 17.91
C ASP A 553 8.05 7.16 18.50
N ILE A 554 8.78 6.07 18.72
CA ILE A 554 8.21 4.76 19.07
C ILE A 554 8.68 4.34 20.47
N ARG A 555 7.74 3.83 21.27
CA ARG A 555 8.04 3.11 22.52
C ARG A 555 7.20 1.86 22.59
N ASN A 556 7.79 0.73 22.94
CA ASN A 556 7.07 -0.53 23.03
C ASN A 556 7.04 -1.15 24.44
N TRP A 557 6.04 -1.99 24.66
CA TRP A 557 5.92 -2.91 25.80
C TRP A 557 4.92 -4.02 25.47
N THR A 558 4.98 -5.12 26.19
CA THR A 558 4.10 -6.28 25.95
C THR A 558 3.19 -6.55 27.14
N TRP A 559 1.92 -6.85 26.87
CA TRP A 559 0.98 -7.42 27.84
C TRP A 559 0.70 -8.88 27.52
N ARG A 560 0.53 -9.70 28.57
CA ARG A 560 0.07 -11.09 28.45
C ARG A 560 -1.44 -11.18 28.58
N SER A 561 -2.03 -12.29 28.11
CA SER A 561 -3.45 -12.66 28.22
C SER A 561 -4.11 -12.23 29.54
N GLY A 562 -3.53 -12.60 30.68
CA GLY A 562 -4.08 -12.30 32.01
C GLY A 562 -4.20 -10.80 32.34
N SER A 563 -3.45 -9.92 31.68
CA SER A 563 -3.60 -8.46 31.82
C SER A 563 -4.76 -7.92 30.98
N LEU A 564 -5.03 -8.53 29.83
CA LEU A 564 -6.15 -8.20 28.95
C LEU A 564 -7.47 -8.64 29.60
N LYS A 565 -7.53 -9.89 30.06
CA LYS A 565 -8.72 -10.47 30.74
C LYS A 565 -9.23 -9.59 31.88
N LYS A 566 -8.32 -9.06 32.71
CA LYS A 566 -8.65 -8.19 33.85
C LYS A 566 -9.25 -6.83 33.46
N ARG A 567 -9.10 -6.44 32.20
CA ARG A 567 -9.61 -5.18 31.65
C ARG A 567 -10.90 -5.37 30.84
N ALA A 568 -11.36 -6.61 30.67
CA ALA A 568 -12.61 -6.87 29.98
C ALA A 568 -13.77 -6.17 30.71
N TYR A 569 -14.47 -5.30 30.01
CA TYR A 569 -15.61 -4.55 30.50
C TYR A 569 -16.84 -5.45 30.50
N LYS A 570 -17.42 -5.68 31.69
CA LYS A 570 -18.66 -6.46 31.82
C LYS A 570 -19.88 -5.54 31.73
N PHE A 571 -20.76 -5.85 30.78
CA PHE A 571 -22.03 -5.14 30.59
C PHE A 571 -22.92 -5.27 31.83
N THR A 572 -23.51 -4.16 32.29
CA THR A 572 -24.33 -4.11 33.51
C THR A 572 -25.78 -3.71 33.23
N SER A 573 -26.66 -3.88 34.23
CA SER A 573 -28.05 -3.37 34.12
C SER A 573 -28.12 -1.85 33.98
N GLN A 574 -27.13 -1.10 34.51
CA GLN A 574 -27.07 0.35 34.32
C GLN A 574 -26.74 0.72 32.87
N ASP A 575 -25.88 -0.08 32.23
CA ASP A 575 -25.56 0.07 30.80
C ASP A 575 -26.77 -0.19 29.92
N LEU A 576 -27.58 -1.19 30.28
CA LEU A 576 -28.85 -1.46 29.60
C LEU A 576 -29.79 -0.24 29.61
N GLU A 577 -29.90 0.45 30.75
CA GLU A 577 -30.69 1.68 30.85
C GLU A 577 -30.12 2.80 29.96
N VAL A 578 -28.80 2.94 29.89
CA VAL A 578 -28.13 3.91 29.01
C VAL A 578 -28.46 3.62 27.55
N VAL A 579 -28.27 2.36 27.10
CA VAL A 579 -28.59 1.93 25.73
C VAL A 579 -30.07 2.19 25.40
N LEU A 580 -30.98 1.84 26.32
CA LEU A 580 -32.41 2.08 26.15
C LEU A 580 -32.74 3.57 25.98
N ASN A 581 -32.14 4.44 26.79
CA ASN A 581 -32.39 5.87 26.73
C ASN A 581 -31.83 6.49 25.44
N LEU A 582 -30.59 6.17 25.08
CA LEU A 582 -29.97 6.62 23.82
C LEU A 582 -30.78 6.18 22.60
N THR A 583 -31.26 4.93 22.62
CA THR A 583 -32.11 4.41 21.54
C THR A 583 -33.41 5.20 21.42
N LYS A 584 -34.07 5.51 22.54
CA LYS A 584 -35.31 6.29 22.54
C LYS A 584 -35.08 7.70 22.01
N GLU A 585 -34.02 8.37 22.49
CA GLU A 585 -33.65 9.71 22.06
C GLU A 585 -33.42 9.74 20.55
N MET A 586 -32.61 8.82 20.04
CA MET A 586 -32.32 8.69 18.62
C MET A 586 -33.57 8.36 17.79
N PHE A 587 -34.46 7.48 18.27
CA PHE A 587 -35.73 7.21 17.58
C PHE A 587 -36.58 8.46 17.47
N THR A 588 -36.67 9.27 18.54
CA THR A 588 -37.41 10.54 18.52
C THR A 588 -36.75 11.62 17.67
N GLU A 589 -35.42 11.61 17.56
CA GLU A 589 -34.66 12.50 16.67
C GLU A 589 -35.02 12.23 15.19
N LEU A 590 -35.07 10.95 14.81
CA LEU A 590 -35.39 10.51 13.44
C LEU A 590 -36.89 10.65 13.12
N TYR A 591 -37.76 10.42 14.10
CA TYR A 591 -39.21 10.38 13.94
C TYR A 591 -39.94 11.33 14.92
N PRO A 592 -39.76 12.65 14.81
CA PRO A 592 -40.27 13.61 15.79
C PRO A 592 -41.80 13.69 15.89
N GLY A 593 -42.53 13.14 14.91
CA GLY A 593 -43.99 13.08 14.92
C GLY A 593 -44.58 11.97 15.80
N TYR A 594 -43.76 10.99 16.19
CA TYR A 594 -44.20 9.87 17.01
C TYR A 594 -44.38 10.26 18.47
N GLN A 595 -45.44 9.74 19.10
CA GLN A 595 -45.72 9.93 20.52
C GLN A 595 -45.69 8.60 21.25
N GLN A 596 -44.99 8.54 22.38
CA GLN A 596 -44.96 7.32 23.17
C GLN A 596 -46.34 7.05 23.78
N ASP A 597 -46.86 5.82 23.64
CA ASP A 597 -48.17 5.43 24.16
C ASP A 597 -48.08 4.20 25.09
N GLN A 598 -48.42 4.40 26.35
CA GLN A 598 -48.36 3.35 27.38
C GLN A 598 -49.35 2.22 27.14
N ARG A 599 -50.37 2.39 26.30
CA ARG A 599 -51.31 1.31 25.96
C ARG A 599 -50.60 0.18 25.19
N LEU A 600 -49.57 0.50 24.42
CA LEU A 600 -48.77 -0.47 23.65
C LEU A 600 -47.83 -1.29 24.55
N LYS A 601 -47.43 -0.75 25.72
CA LYS A 601 -46.46 -1.36 26.64
C LYS A 601 -46.67 -2.86 26.87
N ARG A 602 -47.89 -3.27 27.24
CA ARG A 602 -48.21 -4.67 27.57
C ARG A 602 -47.93 -5.62 26.41
N ASN A 603 -48.18 -5.18 25.18
CA ASN A 603 -47.96 -6.01 24.01
C ASN A 603 -46.47 -6.12 23.70
N ALA A 604 -45.74 -5.00 23.74
CA ALA A 604 -44.29 -5.01 23.58
C ALA A 604 -43.60 -5.90 24.64
N GLU A 605 -44.05 -5.86 25.90
CA GLU A 605 -43.55 -6.75 26.96
C GLU A 605 -43.87 -8.22 26.70
N ALA A 606 -45.08 -8.54 26.22
CA ALA A 606 -45.45 -9.91 25.86
C ALA A 606 -44.63 -10.44 24.67
N ASP A 607 -44.37 -9.59 23.68
CA ASP A 607 -43.56 -9.94 22.51
C ASP A 607 -42.09 -10.13 22.90
N LEU A 608 -41.54 -9.27 23.79
CA LEU A 608 -40.19 -9.41 24.33
C LEU A 608 -40.01 -10.78 25.02
N GLU A 609 -40.92 -11.15 25.91
CA GLU A 609 -40.88 -12.45 26.58
C GLU A 609 -40.97 -13.63 25.59
N SER A 610 -41.80 -13.50 24.55
CA SER A 610 -41.89 -14.50 23.49
C SER A 610 -40.56 -14.63 22.71
N ILE A 611 -39.92 -13.52 22.37
CA ILE A 611 -38.65 -13.51 21.64
C ILE A 611 -37.52 -14.10 22.49
N LYS A 612 -37.47 -13.77 23.78
CA LYS A 612 -36.51 -14.33 24.72
C LYS A 612 -36.67 -15.85 24.88
N GLN A 613 -37.92 -16.32 25.01
CA GLN A 613 -38.20 -17.74 25.27
C GLN A 613 -38.22 -18.64 24.03
N ARG A 614 -38.65 -18.11 22.87
CA ARG A 614 -38.94 -18.90 21.67
C ARG A 614 -38.26 -18.39 20.41
N ASN A 615 -37.60 -17.25 20.47
CA ASN A 615 -37.02 -16.57 19.31
C ASN A 615 -38.03 -16.26 18.19
N GLU A 616 -39.29 -15.96 18.57
CA GLU A 616 -40.38 -15.65 17.66
C GLU A 616 -41.18 -14.44 18.16
N SER A 617 -41.60 -13.57 17.24
CA SER A 617 -42.54 -12.49 17.55
C SER A 617 -43.92 -13.07 17.85
N ALA A 618 -44.49 -12.74 19.01
CA ALA A 618 -45.88 -13.06 19.28
C ALA A 618 -46.80 -12.17 18.42
N ARG A 619 -47.85 -12.75 17.83
CA ARG A 619 -48.92 -11.97 17.17
C ARG A 619 -49.87 -11.43 18.22
N THR A 620 -49.43 -10.43 18.97
CA THR A 620 -50.23 -9.85 20.05
C THR A 620 -51.26 -8.86 19.47
N LEU A 621 -52.53 -9.04 19.80
CA LEU A 621 -53.61 -8.16 19.34
C LEU A 621 -53.40 -6.73 19.84
N LEU A 622 -53.58 -5.74 18.97
CA LEU A 622 -53.44 -4.34 19.35
C LEU A 622 -54.43 -3.95 20.47
N PRO A 623 -54.03 -3.06 21.39
CA PRO A 623 -54.91 -2.57 22.43
C PRO A 623 -56.10 -1.82 21.83
N VAL A 624 -57.18 -1.71 22.60
CA VAL A 624 -58.36 -0.93 22.18
C VAL A 624 -57.97 0.52 21.88
N GLY A 625 -58.43 1.00 20.72
CA GLY A 625 -58.19 2.37 20.26
C GLY A 625 -57.04 2.52 19.26
N PHE A 626 -56.48 1.42 18.77
CA PHE A 626 -55.58 1.39 17.62
C PHE A 626 -56.22 0.65 16.46
N HIS A 627 -55.95 1.10 15.24
CA HIS A 627 -56.53 0.55 14.02
C HIS A 627 -55.54 -0.33 13.24
N LYS A 628 -54.26 0.05 13.27
CA LYS A 628 -53.14 -0.67 12.66
C LYS A 628 -51.92 -0.57 13.55
N GLY A 629 -50.98 -1.50 13.41
CA GLY A 629 -49.76 -1.52 14.19
C GLY A 629 -48.90 -2.74 13.90
N TRP A 630 -47.62 -2.61 14.24
CA TRP A 630 -46.56 -3.56 13.95
C TRP A 630 -45.62 -3.67 15.14
N THR A 631 -45.06 -4.86 15.33
CA THR A 631 -43.94 -5.10 16.26
C THR A 631 -42.70 -5.39 15.43
N LEU A 632 -41.68 -4.56 15.63
CA LEU A 632 -40.35 -4.74 15.10
C LEU A 632 -39.45 -5.22 16.23
N TRP A 633 -38.51 -6.09 15.90
CA TRP A 633 -37.52 -6.54 16.86
C TRP A 633 -36.18 -6.76 16.19
N TRP A 634 -35.14 -6.68 17.00
CA TRP A 634 -33.76 -6.89 16.59
C TRP A 634 -33.05 -7.63 17.73
N SER A 635 -32.08 -8.47 17.38
CA SER A 635 -31.22 -9.08 18.38
C SER A 635 -29.81 -9.29 17.87
N ASP A 636 -28.83 -9.17 18.76
CA ASP A 636 -27.42 -9.41 18.44
C ASP A 636 -26.73 -10.13 19.61
N PRO A 637 -26.08 -11.28 19.35
CA PRO A 637 -25.40 -12.06 20.37
C PRO A 637 -24.04 -11.47 20.80
N GLY A 638 -23.42 -10.62 19.99
CA GLY A 638 -22.08 -10.07 20.18
C GLY A 638 -22.02 -8.62 20.66
N PHE A 639 -23.14 -7.88 20.68
CA PHE A 639 -23.19 -6.45 21.06
C PHE A 639 -22.40 -6.12 22.34
N GLN A 640 -22.48 -6.98 23.36
CA GLN A 640 -21.81 -6.77 24.64
C GLN A 640 -20.28 -6.87 24.56
N LEU A 641 -19.70 -7.51 23.53
CA LEU A 641 -18.25 -7.51 23.28
C LEU A 641 -17.77 -6.12 22.85
N TYR A 642 -18.56 -5.40 22.06
CA TYR A 642 -18.22 -4.07 21.56
C TYR A 642 -18.56 -2.95 22.55
N TYR A 643 -19.44 -3.22 23.52
CA TYR A 643 -19.94 -2.19 24.41
C TYR A 643 -18.90 -1.71 25.44
N HIS A 644 -18.81 -0.39 25.54
CA HIS A 644 -18.23 0.33 26.66
C HIS A 644 -18.98 1.66 26.83
N PRO A 645 -19.14 2.22 28.03
CA PRO A 645 -19.86 3.49 28.23
C PRO A 645 -19.35 4.64 27.35
N LEU A 646 -18.04 4.69 27.10
CA LEU A 646 -17.42 5.70 26.20
C LEU A 646 -17.81 5.54 24.72
N LEU A 647 -18.24 4.35 24.30
CA LEU A 647 -18.70 4.07 22.93
C LEU A 647 -20.23 4.05 22.81
N ALA A 648 -20.96 4.10 23.92
CA ALA A 648 -22.39 3.78 23.96
C ALA A 648 -23.22 4.55 22.91
N GLU A 649 -23.01 5.87 22.79
CA GLU A 649 -23.73 6.67 21.79
C GLU A 649 -23.39 6.25 20.35
N LYS A 650 -22.11 6.11 20.01
CA LYS A 650 -21.67 5.68 18.67
C LYS A 650 -22.18 4.29 18.34
N LEU A 651 -22.08 3.37 19.28
CA LEU A 651 -22.52 1.99 19.12
C LEU A 651 -24.03 1.92 18.90
N VAL A 652 -24.81 2.69 19.67
CA VAL A 652 -26.27 2.76 19.48
C VAL A 652 -26.61 3.33 18.11
N ARG A 653 -25.96 4.42 17.69
CA ARG A 653 -26.19 5.02 16.36
C ARG A 653 -25.74 4.14 15.20
N TYR A 654 -24.79 3.24 15.43
CA TYR A 654 -24.33 2.27 14.44
C TYR A 654 -25.35 1.15 14.23
N TYR A 655 -25.80 0.51 15.31
CA TYR A 655 -26.73 -0.61 15.24
C TYR A 655 -28.18 -0.18 14.97
N TRP A 656 -28.54 1.06 15.34
CA TRP A 656 -29.86 1.63 15.14
C TRP A 656 -29.70 3.00 14.49
N PRO A 657 -30.35 3.36 13.35
CA PRO A 657 -31.48 2.70 12.69
C PRO A 657 -31.12 1.83 11.46
N GLY A 658 -29.85 1.76 11.07
CA GLY A 658 -29.38 1.29 9.76
C GLY A 658 -29.80 -0.14 9.43
N PRO A 659 -29.18 -1.20 9.96
CA PRO A 659 -29.53 -2.57 9.56
C PRO A 659 -30.96 -2.99 9.95
N ALA A 660 -31.44 -2.55 11.11
CA ALA A 660 -32.73 -3.00 11.66
C ALA A 660 -33.95 -2.30 11.04
N PHE A 661 -33.85 -1.02 10.68
CA PHE A 661 -34.99 -0.21 10.21
C PHE A 661 -34.85 0.32 8.78
N SER A 662 -33.71 0.13 8.10
CA SER A 662 -33.56 0.50 6.68
C SER A 662 -34.14 -0.53 5.70
N ASN A 663 -34.59 -1.71 6.17
CA ASN A 663 -35.28 -2.67 5.32
C ASN A 663 -36.53 -1.99 4.70
N GLU A 664 -36.66 -2.06 3.36
CA GLU A 664 -37.78 -1.51 2.59
C GLU A 664 -39.14 -1.95 3.15
N ASP A 665 -39.20 -3.15 3.75
CA ASP A 665 -40.38 -3.71 4.41
C ASP A 665 -40.94 -2.80 5.53
N TRP A 666 -40.09 -1.98 6.16
CA TRP A 666 -40.46 -1.16 7.32
C TRP A 666 -40.69 0.31 7.01
N VAL A 667 -40.24 0.79 5.85
CA VAL A 667 -40.41 2.20 5.43
C VAL A 667 -41.89 2.56 5.33
N GLY A 668 -42.74 1.64 4.84
CA GLY A 668 -44.19 1.80 4.78
C GLY A 668 -44.83 1.86 6.18
N PRO A 669 -44.72 0.77 6.99
CA PRO A 669 -45.26 0.71 8.35
C PRO A 669 -44.89 1.90 9.24
N ILE A 670 -43.63 2.35 9.21
CA ILE A 670 -43.15 3.48 10.01
C ILE A 670 -43.79 4.81 9.56
N ARG A 671 -44.12 4.97 8.27
CA ARG A 671 -44.78 6.19 7.77
C ARG A 671 -46.28 6.26 8.09
N GLU A 672 -46.91 5.14 8.40
CA GLU A 672 -48.35 5.08 8.69
C GLU A 672 -48.71 5.29 10.17
N CYS A 673 -47.74 5.18 11.07
CA CYS A 673 -47.96 5.22 12.52
C CYS A 673 -47.53 6.55 13.13
N ASP A 674 -48.12 6.87 14.28
CA ASP A 674 -47.79 8.07 15.07
C ASP A 674 -47.70 7.78 16.58
N ARG A 675 -47.87 6.52 16.98
CA ARG A 675 -47.67 6.03 18.35
C ARG A 675 -46.62 4.94 18.40
N TYR A 676 -45.84 4.92 19.48
CA TYR A 676 -44.87 3.84 19.70
C TYR A 676 -44.67 3.46 21.16
N TYR A 677 -44.06 2.31 21.38
CA TYR A 677 -43.44 1.92 22.63
C TYR A 677 -42.18 1.08 22.33
N LEU A 678 -41.07 1.40 22.99
CA LEU A 678 -39.76 0.77 22.73
C LEU A 678 -39.19 0.16 24.01
N LEU A 679 -38.65 -1.05 23.86
CA LEU A 679 -37.96 -1.84 24.87
C LEU A 679 -36.61 -2.29 24.34
N VAL A 680 -35.63 -2.36 25.23
CA VAL A 680 -34.33 -3.00 25.03
C VAL A 680 -34.07 -3.82 26.27
N ASP A 681 -33.63 -5.06 26.10
CA ASP A 681 -33.33 -5.97 27.18
C ASP A 681 -32.12 -6.87 26.86
N SER A 682 -31.53 -7.40 27.92
CA SER A 682 -30.48 -8.42 27.85
C SER A 682 -31.12 -9.80 28.04
N ASP A 683 -30.99 -10.68 27.05
CA ASP A 683 -31.60 -11.99 27.05
C ASP A 683 -30.73 -13.06 27.72
N GLU A 684 -30.95 -13.23 29.02
CA GLU A 684 -30.28 -14.22 29.87
C GLU A 684 -30.63 -15.68 29.52
N TYR A 685 -31.63 -15.94 28.67
CA TYR A 685 -31.95 -17.31 28.24
C TYR A 685 -31.09 -17.78 27.07
N ASN A 686 -30.50 -16.84 26.32
CA ASN A 686 -29.67 -17.09 25.15
C ASN A 686 -28.28 -16.48 25.34
N THR A 687 -27.59 -16.99 26.34
CA THR A 687 -26.24 -16.59 26.70
C THR A 687 -25.21 -17.39 25.91
N VAL A 688 -24.18 -16.71 25.41
CA VAL A 688 -22.98 -17.35 24.87
C VAL A 688 -21.90 -17.31 25.95
N LEU A 689 -21.36 -18.48 26.28
CA LEU A 689 -20.23 -18.63 27.18
C LEU A 689 -18.97 -18.86 26.37
N ILE A 690 -18.04 -17.91 26.41
CA ILE A 690 -16.72 -18.02 25.80
C ILE A 690 -15.77 -18.54 26.87
N GLN A 691 -14.96 -19.55 26.56
CA GLN A 691 -13.98 -20.12 27.49
C GLN A 691 -12.59 -20.16 26.84
N ASP A 692 -11.56 -19.84 27.61
CA ASP A 692 -10.17 -19.98 27.19
C ASP A 692 -9.57 -21.33 27.63
N SER A 693 -8.33 -21.60 27.22
CA SER A 693 -7.61 -22.84 27.53
C SER A 693 -7.31 -23.03 29.03
N GLU A 694 -7.28 -21.94 29.80
CA GLU A 694 -7.08 -21.94 31.26
C GLU A 694 -8.38 -22.18 32.04
N GLY A 695 -9.53 -22.17 31.35
CA GLY A 695 -10.87 -22.35 31.93
C GLY A 695 -11.48 -21.06 32.48
N ASP A 696 -10.87 -19.90 32.24
CA ASP A 696 -11.53 -18.62 32.47
C ASP A 696 -12.64 -18.44 31.44
N SER A 697 -13.68 -17.70 31.83
CA SER A 697 -14.86 -17.54 30.98
C SER A 697 -15.38 -16.11 30.95
N TYR A 698 -15.99 -15.79 29.82
CA TYR A 698 -16.67 -14.53 29.58
C TYR A 698 -18.05 -14.81 29.04
N GLU A 699 -19.03 -14.26 29.74
CA GLU A 699 -20.45 -14.48 29.48
C GLU A 699 -21.01 -13.28 28.73
N ILE A 700 -21.65 -13.53 27.60
CA ILE A 700 -22.36 -12.51 26.82
C ILE A 700 -23.82 -12.90 26.69
N ASN A 701 -24.69 -11.98 27.05
CA ASN A 701 -26.12 -12.14 26.84
C ASN A 701 -26.49 -11.51 25.50
N ARG A 702 -27.39 -12.19 24.78
CA ARG A 702 -27.95 -11.64 23.55
C ARG A 702 -28.72 -10.36 23.85
N MET A 703 -28.40 -9.28 23.16
CA MET A 703 -29.19 -8.06 23.24
C MET A 703 -30.46 -8.21 22.40
N VAL A 704 -31.60 -7.76 22.93
CA VAL A 704 -32.89 -7.80 22.24
C VAL A 704 -33.56 -6.44 22.33
N MET A 705 -34.10 -5.97 21.22
CA MET A 705 -34.96 -4.80 21.16
C MET A 705 -36.34 -5.19 20.67
N VAL A 706 -37.38 -4.55 21.22
CA VAL A 706 -38.74 -4.59 20.70
C VAL A 706 -39.27 -3.17 20.54
N LEU A 707 -39.64 -2.79 19.31
CA LEU A 707 -40.31 -1.54 18.97
C LEU A 707 -41.71 -1.86 18.47
N GLN A 708 -42.72 -1.41 19.20
CA GLN A 708 -44.10 -1.47 18.75
C GLN A 708 -44.55 -0.11 18.23
N ILE A 709 -45.17 -0.07 17.06
CA ILE A 709 -45.72 1.13 16.43
C ILE A 709 -47.20 0.93 16.10
N ALA A 710 -48.01 1.99 16.18
CA ALA A 710 -49.44 1.93 15.87
C ALA A 710 -50.02 3.28 15.43
N THR A 711 -51.21 3.21 14.82
CA THR A 711 -52.05 4.36 14.39
C THR A 711 -53.39 4.35 15.12
#